data_AF-I7CXH7-F1
#
_entry.id   AF-I7CXH7-F1
#
_cell.length_a   1.000
_cell.length_b   1.000
_cell.length_c   1.000
_cell.angle_alpha   90.00
_cell.angle_beta   90.00
_cell.angle_gamma   90.00
#
_symmetry.space_group_name_H-M   'P 1'
#
loop_
_entity.id
_entity.type
_entity.pdbx_description
1 polymer ?
#
loop_
_entity_poly.entity_id
_entity_poly.type
_entity_poly.pdbx_seq_one_letter_code
_entity_poly.pdbx_strand_id
1 'polypeptide(L)'
;MVYGQDRFELVNDDAEIGGWFPATPLLEHDVAAILEELGATRLRPHHTPAVLGAAPDENAILQYRDAPERLTVDPIVFALAETWLTLTDSADKRRLAEAARAEAVFPVGDPLVGTHGEYYKHEPTPESVECFFPSQQSVPTDALAGIRLFPNELYYTEGSQQADSDARTELLDGGEYESVLDALWDINDFGFQDIAEKGVFPLLPGPSSGDVDDSPLRDPEVLEFVQRLATSSTTGKPPASPKEPLPYTYRSNDPYYDLCMLPVPTADGGWARAYEVYFGASWQRNKPIAGRVEQLLQTAGVSPPVLAPPREFGLDDSDDWSKWREFFQWVGVCEHIRITPFFHPTQSHRYSATEHIDPGSNSTLDPESQFSPSTLSEGDLDTYLTKLESAAYDAVSEDDGERPYIWQVNGLEYDHALLEAGKDPEFGKLLMGHLYTWWGKISEHADATVALYSNNRLRYQTTYLFDQDEIEGVLPNLWLRQLRRAPWLPSTLGQVPPEDAWLLNDRDLQRYSVDIGDSRHPLLPTLRREVYGELAENAPDLLDALSIRRRVETRTLTPCDARTVAERIRSVFTEMEKETDPSAYYLSEIEAAYSNLSEDLPPLDNQGQIQSSGWEPTETGLDSVPVPCMAGDEIQFHEASAQRHTLRGVTSKHYGLRDWRFLSSR
;
A
#
# COMPACT_ATOMS: atom_id res chain seq x y z
N MET A 1 -35.00 -17.00 35.15
CA MET A 1 -36.18 -16.31 35.72
C MET A 1 -35.83 -14.84 35.88
N VAL A 2 -36.61 -13.98 35.24
CA VAL A 2 -36.53 -12.52 35.35
C VAL A 2 -36.98 -12.12 36.78
N TYR A 3 -36.17 -11.37 37.51
CA TYR A 3 -36.42 -11.08 38.92
C TYR A 3 -37.69 -10.22 39.11
N GLY A 4 -38.61 -10.66 39.97
CA GLY A 4 -39.68 -9.81 40.53
C GLY A 4 -40.91 -9.53 39.67
N GLN A 5 -41.08 -10.16 38.50
CA GLN A 5 -42.28 -10.02 37.67
C GLN A 5 -43.08 -11.32 37.57
N ASP A 6 -44.32 -11.31 38.09
CA ASP A 6 -45.24 -12.43 38.02
C ASP A 6 -46.12 -12.42 36.74
N ARG A 7 -46.10 -11.29 36.00
CA ARG A 7 -46.96 -11.06 34.83
C ARG A 7 -46.29 -10.13 33.80
N PHE A 8 -46.31 -10.54 32.54
CA PHE A 8 -45.98 -9.68 31.40
C PHE A 8 -47.20 -9.48 30.50
N GLU A 9 -47.47 -8.24 30.09
CA GLU A 9 -48.54 -7.88 29.16
C GLU A 9 -47.94 -7.20 27.93
N LEU A 10 -48.10 -7.81 26.76
CA LEU A 10 -47.83 -7.18 25.47
C LEU A 10 -49.14 -6.68 24.87
N VAL A 11 -49.21 -5.37 24.60
CA VAL A 11 -50.25 -4.77 23.76
C VAL A 11 -49.67 -4.64 22.36
N ASN A 12 -50.03 -5.55 21.47
CA ASN A 12 -49.70 -5.46 20.04
C ASN A 12 -51.01 -5.40 19.25
N ASP A 13 -51.03 -4.63 18.16
CA ASP A 13 -52.26 -4.14 17.50
C ASP A 13 -53.24 -5.21 16.96
N ASP A 14 -52.92 -6.50 17.06
CA ASP A 14 -53.82 -7.60 16.67
C ASP A 14 -54.03 -8.72 17.72
N ALA A 15 -53.42 -8.66 18.92
CA ALA A 15 -53.81 -9.52 20.07
C ALA A 15 -53.17 -9.06 21.39
N GLU A 16 -53.97 -9.01 22.48
CA GLU A 16 -53.45 -8.94 23.85
C GLU A 16 -52.79 -10.29 24.20
N ILE A 17 -51.46 -10.34 24.22
CA ILE A 17 -50.71 -11.51 24.68
C ILE A 17 -50.20 -11.19 26.09
N GLY A 18 -50.93 -11.64 27.10
CA GLY A 18 -50.51 -11.60 28.51
C GLY A 18 -50.13 -12.99 29.01
N GLY A 19 -48.97 -13.10 29.66
CA GLY A 19 -48.47 -14.34 30.26
C GLY A 19 -48.17 -14.18 31.75
N TRP A 20 -48.48 -15.21 32.53
CA TRP A 20 -48.08 -15.32 33.94
C TRP A 20 -47.02 -16.42 34.04
N PHE A 21 -45.92 -16.17 34.77
CA PHE A 21 -45.06 -17.25 35.22
C PHE A 21 -45.58 -17.75 36.57
N PRO A 22 -45.91 -19.03 36.73
CA PRO A 22 -46.21 -19.58 38.04
C PRO A 22 -44.97 -19.45 38.92
N ALA A 23 -45.17 -19.14 40.22
CA ALA A 23 -44.08 -19.22 41.19
C ALA A 23 -43.44 -20.62 41.10
N THR A 24 -42.11 -20.67 40.99
CA THR A 24 -41.28 -21.87 40.76
C THR A 24 -41.66 -23.11 41.61
N PRO A 25 -42.15 -22.99 42.86
CA PRO A 25 -42.61 -24.15 43.64
C PRO A 25 -43.93 -24.79 43.16
N LEU A 26 -44.66 -24.18 42.23
CA LEU A 26 -46.01 -24.59 41.81
C LEU A 26 -46.03 -25.40 40.50
N LEU A 27 -44.89 -25.62 39.85
CA LEU A 27 -44.81 -26.29 38.56
C LEU A 27 -44.18 -27.67 38.68
N GLU A 28 -44.86 -28.57 39.37
CA GLU A 28 -44.71 -30.00 39.07
C GLU A 28 -45.51 -30.31 37.79
N HIS A 29 -45.05 -31.30 37.00
CA HIS A 29 -45.61 -31.68 35.70
C HIS A 29 -47.14 -31.90 35.72
N ASP A 30 -47.69 -32.31 36.87
CA ASP A 30 -49.11 -32.56 37.07
C ASP A 30 -49.94 -31.27 37.26
N VAL A 31 -49.35 -30.22 37.84
CA VAL A 31 -50.04 -28.94 38.09
C VAL A 31 -50.20 -28.16 36.80
N ALA A 32 -49.22 -28.22 35.90
CA ALA A 32 -49.31 -27.61 34.57
C ALA A 32 -50.48 -28.20 33.75
N ALA A 33 -50.65 -29.53 33.78
CA ALA A 33 -51.75 -30.22 33.12
C ALA A 33 -53.12 -29.85 33.72
N ILE A 34 -53.22 -29.75 35.05
CA ILE A 34 -54.45 -29.30 35.74
C ILE A 34 -54.79 -27.86 35.37
N LEU A 35 -53.79 -26.97 35.29
CA LEU A 35 -54.01 -25.58 34.89
C LEU A 35 -54.48 -25.47 33.43
N GLU A 36 -53.93 -26.27 32.51
CA GLU A 36 -54.44 -26.37 31.14
C GLU A 36 -55.91 -26.83 31.11
N GLU A 37 -56.27 -27.88 31.86
CA GLU A 37 -57.65 -28.38 31.97
C GLU A 37 -58.62 -27.33 32.58
N LEU A 38 -58.11 -26.47 33.46
CA LEU A 38 -58.84 -25.35 34.07
C LEU A 38 -58.90 -24.09 33.18
N GLY A 39 -58.35 -24.15 31.96
CA GLY A 39 -58.43 -23.08 30.97
C GLY A 39 -57.29 -22.07 31.05
N ALA A 40 -56.22 -22.34 31.79
CA ALA A 40 -55.01 -21.53 31.74
C ALA A 40 -54.37 -21.63 30.34
N THR A 41 -53.98 -20.49 29.79
CA THR A 41 -53.33 -20.45 28.47
C THR A 41 -51.86 -20.83 28.63
N ARG A 42 -51.47 -22.00 28.12
CA ARG A 42 -50.06 -22.37 28.05
C ARG A 42 -49.32 -21.42 27.11
N LEU A 43 -48.22 -20.85 27.59
CA LEU A 43 -47.28 -20.15 26.73
C LEU A 43 -46.73 -21.16 25.73
N ARG A 44 -47.05 -20.95 24.44
CA ARG A 44 -46.48 -21.79 23.39
C ARG A 44 -44.98 -21.49 23.28
N PRO A 45 -44.13 -22.49 22.98
CA PRO A 45 -42.68 -22.29 22.91
C PRO A 45 -42.25 -21.09 22.04
N HIS A 46 -42.86 -20.88 20.88
CA HIS A 46 -42.56 -19.75 19.99
C HIS A 46 -43.03 -18.38 20.49
N HIS A 47 -43.86 -18.31 21.54
CA HIS A 47 -44.20 -17.05 22.20
C HIS A 47 -43.22 -16.71 23.34
N THR A 48 -42.34 -17.65 23.73
CA THR A 48 -41.36 -17.43 24.79
C THR A 48 -40.41 -16.26 24.49
N PRO A 49 -39.83 -16.13 23.28
CA PRO A 49 -38.96 -14.99 22.96
C PRO A 49 -39.65 -13.63 23.13
N ALA A 50 -40.89 -13.49 22.63
CA ALA A 50 -41.62 -12.22 22.73
C ALA A 50 -41.90 -11.82 24.19
N VAL A 51 -42.26 -12.79 25.04
CA VAL A 51 -42.51 -12.53 26.46
C VAL A 51 -41.21 -12.15 27.19
N LEU A 52 -40.10 -12.82 26.87
CA LEU A 52 -38.80 -12.52 27.47
C LEU A 52 -38.24 -11.18 26.98
N GLY A 53 -38.32 -10.88 25.69
CA GLY A 53 -37.82 -9.63 25.10
C GLY A 53 -38.65 -8.39 25.45
N ALA A 54 -39.90 -8.57 25.90
CA ALA A 54 -40.69 -7.49 26.48
C ALA A 54 -40.30 -7.15 27.93
N ALA A 55 -39.48 -7.99 28.58
CA ALA A 55 -39.02 -7.74 29.93
C ALA A 55 -37.92 -6.67 29.95
N PRO A 56 -37.93 -5.73 30.93
CA PRO A 56 -36.81 -4.83 31.09
C PRO A 56 -35.52 -5.61 31.39
N ASP A 57 -34.47 -5.32 30.63
CA ASP A 57 -33.15 -5.96 30.73
C ASP A 57 -32.59 -5.97 32.16
N GLU A 58 -32.83 -4.90 32.94
CA GLU A 58 -32.39 -4.79 34.33
C GLU A 58 -32.93 -5.87 35.28
N ASN A 59 -33.93 -6.64 34.85
CA ASN A 59 -34.49 -7.75 35.61
C ASN A 59 -33.85 -9.11 35.21
N ALA A 60 -33.05 -9.16 34.15
CA ALA A 60 -32.27 -10.32 33.71
C ALA A 60 -30.90 -10.37 34.41
N ILE A 61 -30.91 -10.49 35.75
CA ILE A 61 -29.69 -10.45 36.55
C ILE A 61 -28.79 -11.68 36.29
N LEU A 62 -27.52 -11.40 36.00
CA LEU A 62 -26.50 -12.41 35.73
C LEU A 62 -26.22 -13.28 36.97
N GLN A 63 -26.05 -14.58 36.74
CA GLN A 63 -25.73 -15.54 37.80
C GLN A 63 -24.25 -15.98 37.73
N TYR A 64 -23.69 -16.30 38.90
CA TYR A 64 -22.35 -16.89 39.10
C TYR A 64 -21.14 -16.00 38.78
N ARG A 65 -21.33 -14.68 38.67
CA ARG A 65 -20.25 -13.74 38.32
C ARG A 65 -19.01 -13.79 39.23
N ASP A 66 -19.18 -14.01 40.53
CA ASP A 66 -18.06 -14.05 41.49
C ASP A 66 -17.32 -15.40 41.53
N ALA A 67 -17.68 -16.36 40.66
CA ALA A 67 -17.09 -17.68 40.60
C ALA A 67 -16.22 -17.81 39.33
N PRO A 68 -14.89 -17.59 39.42
CA PRO A 68 -14.00 -17.52 38.24
C PRO A 68 -13.98 -18.82 37.42
N GLU A 69 -14.27 -19.95 38.07
CA GLU A 69 -14.33 -21.28 37.45
C GLU A 69 -15.67 -21.56 36.75
N ARG A 70 -16.66 -20.65 36.80
CA ARG A 70 -18.00 -20.86 36.25
C ARG A 70 -18.33 -19.86 35.15
N LEU A 71 -19.10 -20.35 34.18
CA LEU A 71 -19.66 -19.52 33.12
C LEU A 71 -20.66 -18.53 33.75
N THR A 72 -20.59 -17.27 33.34
CA THR A 72 -21.63 -16.31 33.73
C THR A 72 -22.91 -16.68 32.99
N VAL A 73 -24.05 -16.66 33.68
CA VAL A 73 -25.32 -17.13 33.09
C VAL A 73 -26.28 -15.98 32.93
N ASP A 74 -26.68 -15.75 31.68
CA ASP A 74 -27.81 -14.90 31.34
C ASP A 74 -29.13 -15.69 31.49
N PRO A 75 -30.11 -15.21 32.29
CA PRO A 75 -31.34 -15.93 32.57
C PRO A 75 -32.33 -15.99 31.38
N ILE A 76 -32.21 -15.11 30.39
CA ILE A 76 -32.99 -15.15 29.14
C ILE A 76 -32.41 -16.22 28.22
N VAL A 77 -31.09 -16.20 27.99
CA VAL A 77 -30.39 -17.23 27.19
C VAL A 77 -30.64 -18.62 27.77
N PHE A 78 -30.49 -18.79 29.09
CA PHE A 78 -30.74 -20.06 29.76
C PHE A 78 -32.18 -20.56 29.54
N ALA A 79 -33.18 -19.68 29.67
CA ALA A 79 -34.58 -20.06 29.48
C ALA A 79 -34.90 -20.47 28.03
N LEU A 80 -34.30 -19.80 27.04
CA LEU A 80 -34.46 -20.15 25.63
C LEU A 80 -33.78 -21.49 25.29
N ALA A 81 -32.58 -21.71 25.81
CA ALA A 81 -31.84 -22.94 25.61
C ALA A 81 -32.56 -24.16 26.23
N GLU A 82 -33.03 -24.04 27.46
CA GLU A 82 -33.86 -25.07 28.11
C GLU A 82 -35.14 -25.35 27.32
N THR A 83 -35.83 -24.29 26.87
CA THR A 83 -37.03 -24.45 26.04
C THR A 83 -36.70 -25.24 24.77
N TRP A 84 -35.60 -24.92 24.07
CA TRP A 84 -35.18 -25.65 22.87
C TRP A 84 -34.92 -27.14 23.11
N LEU A 85 -34.25 -27.49 24.21
CA LEU A 85 -33.92 -28.88 24.56
C LEU A 85 -35.16 -29.72 24.87
N THR A 86 -36.21 -29.11 25.42
CA THR A 86 -37.47 -29.82 25.69
C THR A 86 -38.30 -30.12 24.43
N LEU A 87 -38.02 -29.44 23.31
CA LEU A 87 -38.74 -29.65 22.06
C LEU A 87 -38.22 -30.89 21.32
N THR A 88 -39.15 -31.71 20.85
CA THR A 88 -38.85 -32.90 20.02
C THR A 88 -39.27 -32.71 18.56
N ASP A 89 -40.24 -31.83 18.29
CA ASP A 89 -40.70 -31.53 16.93
C ASP A 89 -39.83 -30.46 16.25
N SER A 90 -39.35 -30.80 15.05
CA SER A 90 -38.58 -29.91 14.17
C SER A 90 -39.34 -28.64 13.77
N ALA A 91 -40.66 -28.69 13.62
CA ALA A 91 -41.44 -27.50 13.23
C ALA A 91 -41.59 -26.52 14.40
N ASP A 92 -41.77 -27.02 15.63
CA ASP A 92 -41.75 -26.21 16.84
C ASP A 92 -40.37 -25.59 17.10
N LYS A 93 -39.29 -26.35 16.90
CA LYS A 93 -37.92 -25.83 16.97
C LYS A 93 -37.69 -24.68 15.99
N ARG A 94 -38.11 -24.85 14.72
CA ARG A 94 -37.98 -23.78 13.70
C ARG A 94 -38.74 -22.51 14.11
N ARG A 95 -39.98 -22.64 14.58
CA ARG A 95 -40.79 -21.48 15.02
C ARG A 95 -40.18 -20.77 16.23
N LEU A 96 -39.56 -21.51 17.15
CA LEU A 96 -38.84 -20.93 18.28
C LEU A 96 -37.62 -20.11 17.81
N ALA A 97 -36.81 -20.65 16.89
CA ALA A 97 -35.66 -19.93 16.34
C ALA A 97 -36.07 -18.68 15.54
N GLU A 98 -37.11 -18.78 14.70
CA GLU A 98 -37.68 -17.63 13.99
C GLU A 98 -38.14 -16.52 14.97
N ALA A 99 -38.80 -16.90 16.07
CA ALA A 99 -39.22 -15.95 17.10
C ALA A 99 -38.03 -15.40 17.91
N ALA A 100 -37.00 -16.21 18.20
CA ALA A 100 -35.81 -15.78 18.92
C ALA A 100 -34.99 -14.74 18.15
N ARG A 101 -35.01 -14.80 16.81
CA ARG A 101 -34.37 -13.81 15.93
C ARG A 101 -35.18 -12.51 15.78
N ALA A 102 -36.50 -12.62 15.81
CA ALA A 102 -37.38 -11.46 15.65
C ALA A 102 -37.48 -10.57 16.91
N GLU A 103 -37.24 -11.13 18.09
CA GLU A 103 -37.47 -10.49 19.39
C GLU A 103 -36.16 -10.07 20.07
N ALA A 104 -36.23 -9.08 20.96
CA ALA A 104 -35.06 -8.54 21.68
C ALA A 104 -34.58 -9.48 22.80
N VAL A 105 -33.94 -10.60 22.43
CA VAL A 105 -33.51 -11.64 23.39
C VAL A 105 -32.06 -12.09 23.19
N PHE A 106 -31.35 -11.55 22.21
CA PHE A 106 -29.92 -11.82 22.02
C PHE A 106 -29.10 -10.84 22.87
N PRO A 107 -28.24 -11.30 23.80
CA PRO A 107 -27.44 -10.42 24.65
C PRO A 107 -26.32 -9.74 23.86
N VAL A 108 -26.08 -8.45 24.12
CA VAL A 108 -25.07 -7.62 23.44
C VAL A 108 -24.35 -6.72 24.43
N GLY A 109 -23.21 -6.16 24.02
CA GLY A 109 -22.47 -5.19 24.82
C GLY A 109 -21.66 -5.79 25.96
N ASP A 110 -21.13 -4.89 26.78
CA ASP A 110 -20.57 -5.18 28.10
C ASP A 110 -21.70 -5.23 29.16
N PRO A 111 -21.51 -5.97 30.27
CA PRO A 111 -22.52 -6.03 31.31
C PRO A 111 -22.74 -4.66 31.95
N LEU A 112 -24.02 -4.27 32.04
CA LEU A 112 -24.47 -3.03 32.65
C LEU A 112 -24.76 -3.24 34.14
N VAL A 113 -24.45 -2.23 34.96
CA VAL A 113 -24.74 -2.26 36.40
C VAL A 113 -26.15 -1.74 36.66
N GLY A 114 -27.06 -2.66 37.02
CA GLY A 114 -28.43 -2.36 37.43
C GLY A 114 -28.61 -2.20 38.93
N THR A 115 -29.84 -1.89 39.34
CA THR A 115 -30.21 -1.71 40.75
C THR A 115 -30.08 -3.00 41.58
N HIS A 116 -30.24 -4.16 40.94
CA HIS A 116 -30.30 -5.47 41.60
C HIS A 116 -29.12 -6.39 41.30
N GLY A 117 -28.21 -5.95 40.43
CA GLY A 117 -27.09 -6.73 39.93
C GLY A 117 -26.78 -6.32 38.49
N GLU A 118 -25.84 -7.03 37.89
CA GLU A 118 -25.41 -6.76 36.53
C GLU A 118 -26.26 -7.55 35.52
N TYR A 119 -26.42 -7.00 34.31
CA TYR A 119 -27.28 -7.54 33.26
C TYR A 119 -26.75 -7.17 31.87
N TYR A 120 -27.14 -7.90 30.83
CA TYR A 120 -26.87 -7.51 29.43
C TYR A 120 -28.07 -6.80 28.81
N LYS A 121 -27.78 -5.89 27.88
CA LYS A 121 -28.80 -5.37 26.97
C LYS A 121 -29.18 -6.49 25.99
N HIS A 122 -30.45 -6.60 25.64
CA HIS A 122 -30.88 -7.55 24.60
C HIS A 122 -31.38 -6.83 23.35
N GLU A 123 -31.03 -7.37 22.18
CA GLU A 123 -31.42 -6.83 20.88
C GLU A 123 -31.97 -7.92 19.94
N PRO A 124 -32.82 -7.55 18.97
CA PRO A 124 -33.28 -8.47 17.94
C PRO A 124 -32.18 -8.75 16.91
N THR A 125 -32.25 -9.91 16.27
CA THR A 125 -31.29 -10.36 15.24
C THR A 125 -32.02 -10.66 13.93
N PRO A 126 -32.54 -9.61 13.23
CA PRO A 126 -33.22 -9.77 11.95
C PRO A 126 -32.26 -10.30 10.87
N GLU A 127 -32.78 -10.76 9.73
CA GLU A 127 -31.97 -11.31 8.61
C GLU A 127 -30.86 -10.37 8.10
N SER A 128 -30.94 -9.07 8.37
CA SER A 128 -29.90 -8.08 8.02
C SER A 128 -28.76 -7.99 9.03
N VAL A 129 -28.80 -8.75 10.12
CA VAL A 129 -27.82 -8.74 11.22
C VAL A 129 -27.21 -10.12 11.35
N GLU A 130 -25.88 -10.16 11.35
CA GLU A 130 -25.10 -11.39 11.44
C GLU A 130 -24.58 -11.58 12.87
N CYS A 131 -24.81 -12.76 13.44
CA CYS A 131 -24.38 -13.09 14.80
C CYS A 131 -23.09 -13.90 14.76
N PHE A 132 -22.20 -13.66 15.72
CA PHE A 132 -20.96 -14.40 15.87
C PHE A 132 -20.70 -14.80 17.32
N PHE A 133 -20.05 -15.93 17.52
CA PHE A 133 -19.46 -16.29 18.81
C PHE A 133 -18.37 -15.28 19.19
N PRO A 134 -18.08 -15.05 20.48
CA PRO A 134 -17.07 -14.08 20.89
C PRO A 134 -15.67 -14.51 20.45
N SER A 135 -14.80 -13.54 20.20
CA SER A 135 -13.36 -13.76 20.11
C SER A 135 -12.77 -14.13 21.47
N GLN A 136 -11.63 -14.85 21.44
CA GLN A 136 -10.84 -15.15 22.64
C GLN A 136 -10.26 -13.89 23.33
N GLN A 137 -10.05 -12.82 22.56
CA GLN A 137 -9.66 -11.51 23.08
C GLN A 137 -10.91 -10.68 23.28
N SER A 138 -10.99 -9.87 24.34
CA SER A 138 -12.09 -8.92 24.52
C SER A 138 -12.00 -7.85 23.42
N VAL A 139 -13.08 -7.74 22.66
CA VAL A 139 -13.23 -6.84 21.52
C VAL A 139 -14.56 -6.10 21.72
N PRO A 140 -14.65 -4.79 21.40
CA PRO A 140 -15.90 -4.04 21.53
C PRO A 140 -17.04 -4.72 20.77
N THR A 141 -18.15 -5.02 21.45
CA THR A 141 -19.24 -5.84 20.93
C THR A 141 -20.31 -5.04 20.17
N ASP A 142 -20.33 -3.71 20.34
CA ASP A 142 -21.39 -2.81 19.84
C ASP A 142 -20.96 -1.92 18.65
N ALA A 143 -19.76 -2.12 18.11
CA ALA A 143 -19.17 -1.15 17.17
C ALA A 143 -19.83 -1.16 15.76
N LEU A 144 -20.25 -2.33 15.26
CA LEU A 144 -20.76 -2.48 13.89
C LEU A 144 -22.28 -2.75 13.87
N ALA A 145 -23.05 -1.86 13.26
CA ALA A 145 -24.52 -1.94 13.25
C ALA A 145 -25.09 -3.24 12.65
N GLY A 146 -24.38 -3.87 11.71
CA GLY A 146 -24.79 -5.12 11.04
C GLY A 146 -24.30 -6.42 11.70
N ILE A 147 -23.53 -6.32 12.78
CA ILE A 147 -22.93 -7.47 13.47
C ILE A 147 -23.35 -7.47 14.93
N ARG A 148 -23.58 -8.66 15.49
CA ARG A 148 -23.72 -8.85 16.94
C ARG A 148 -22.77 -9.94 17.41
N LEU A 149 -21.93 -9.59 18.38
CA LEU A 149 -21.04 -10.55 19.02
C LEU A 149 -21.69 -11.04 20.31
N PHE A 150 -21.76 -12.35 20.46
CA PHE A 150 -22.24 -12.93 21.71
C PHE A 150 -21.23 -12.66 22.84
N PRO A 151 -21.63 -12.25 24.05
CA PRO A 151 -20.70 -11.79 25.09
C PRO A 151 -19.69 -12.85 25.53
N ASN A 152 -18.46 -12.43 25.79
CA ASN A 152 -17.34 -13.32 26.11
C ASN A 152 -17.58 -14.11 27.40
N GLU A 153 -18.05 -13.45 28.44
CA GLU A 153 -18.30 -14.00 29.79
C GLU A 153 -19.43 -15.04 29.82
N LEU A 154 -20.32 -15.01 28.81
CA LEU A 154 -21.39 -15.98 28.63
C LEU A 154 -20.94 -17.23 27.84
N TYR A 155 -19.70 -17.23 27.32
CA TYR A 155 -19.18 -18.29 26.45
C TYR A 155 -17.82 -18.87 26.91
N TYR A 156 -16.99 -18.06 27.57
CA TYR A 156 -15.70 -18.41 28.17
C TYR A 156 -15.72 -18.14 29.69
N THR A 157 -14.95 -18.94 30.45
CA THR A 157 -14.75 -18.75 31.91
C THR A 157 -13.59 -17.80 32.19
N GLU A 158 -13.58 -17.17 33.36
CA GLU A 158 -12.58 -16.15 33.70
C GLU A 158 -11.16 -16.74 33.69
N GLY A 159 -10.30 -16.22 32.81
CA GLY A 159 -8.91 -16.67 32.67
C GLY A 159 -8.71 -17.93 31.80
N SER A 160 -9.78 -18.51 31.24
CA SER A 160 -9.67 -19.59 30.25
C SER A 160 -9.69 -19.06 28.82
N GLN A 161 -8.74 -19.50 28.00
CA GLN A 161 -8.73 -19.26 26.56
C GLN A 161 -9.55 -20.31 25.78
N GLN A 162 -10.13 -21.28 26.49
CA GLN A 162 -10.98 -22.31 25.92
C GLN A 162 -12.32 -22.35 26.64
N ALA A 163 -13.35 -22.62 25.84
CA ALA A 163 -14.60 -23.20 26.29
C ALA A 163 -14.37 -24.23 27.40
N ASP A 164 -14.81 -23.97 28.63
CA ASP A 164 -14.80 -25.03 29.65
C ASP A 164 -15.95 -26.00 29.34
N SER A 165 -15.59 -27.15 28.78
CA SER A 165 -16.54 -28.21 28.42
C SER A 165 -17.35 -28.66 29.62
N ASP A 166 -16.76 -28.68 30.82
CA ASP A 166 -17.46 -29.13 32.02
C ASP A 166 -18.46 -28.06 32.48
N ALA A 167 -18.09 -26.78 32.46
CA ALA A 167 -18.99 -25.68 32.78
C ALA A 167 -20.15 -25.54 31.77
N ARG A 168 -19.89 -25.77 30.47
CA ARG A 168 -20.94 -25.82 29.42
C ARG A 168 -21.89 -26.99 29.61
N THR A 169 -21.37 -28.14 30.08
CA THR A 169 -22.18 -29.32 30.37
C THR A 169 -22.98 -29.16 31.67
N GLU A 170 -22.45 -28.43 32.66
CA GLU A 170 -23.22 -28.04 33.85
C GLU A 170 -24.36 -27.07 33.53
N LEU A 171 -24.18 -26.18 32.54
CA LEU A 171 -25.21 -25.22 32.14
C LEU A 171 -26.42 -25.89 31.48
N LEU A 172 -26.18 -26.90 30.63
CA LEU A 172 -27.21 -27.69 29.97
C LEU A 172 -26.80 -29.16 30.09
N ASP A 173 -27.56 -29.92 30.89
CA ASP A 173 -27.39 -31.35 31.29
C ASP A 173 -27.19 -32.35 30.12
N GLY A 174 -26.21 -32.14 29.23
CA GLY A 174 -26.09 -32.85 27.95
C GLY A 174 -25.04 -32.36 26.95
N GLY A 175 -24.37 -31.22 27.16
CA GLY A 175 -23.19 -30.84 26.37
C GLY A 175 -23.44 -30.28 24.95
N GLU A 176 -24.66 -29.77 24.67
CA GLU A 176 -25.04 -29.23 23.35
C GLU A 176 -25.12 -27.69 23.29
N TYR A 177 -24.57 -26.95 24.27
CA TYR A 177 -24.75 -25.49 24.41
C TYR A 177 -24.48 -24.70 23.12
N GLU A 178 -23.35 -24.94 22.47
CA GLU A 178 -22.98 -24.26 21.23
C GLU A 178 -23.98 -24.54 20.09
N SER A 179 -24.35 -25.82 19.89
CA SER A 179 -25.34 -26.24 18.91
C SER A 179 -26.73 -25.66 19.16
N VAL A 180 -27.09 -25.42 20.43
CA VAL A 180 -28.36 -24.80 20.81
C VAL A 180 -28.35 -23.31 20.49
N LEU A 181 -27.28 -22.60 20.85
CA LEU A 181 -27.14 -21.17 20.55
C LEU A 181 -27.13 -20.93 19.03
N ASP A 182 -26.36 -21.74 18.29
CA ASP A 182 -26.33 -21.70 16.83
C ASP A 182 -27.71 -21.98 16.23
N ALA A 183 -28.43 -23.01 16.70
CA ALA A 183 -29.74 -23.30 16.16
C ALA A 183 -30.82 -22.25 16.48
N LEU A 184 -30.65 -21.46 17.55
CA LEU A 184 -31.56 -20.38 17.92
C LEU A 184 -31.32 -19.11 17.09
N TRP A 185 -30.06 -18.75 16.82
CA TRP A 185 -29.70 -17.44 16.25
C TRP A 185 -28.86 -17.49 14.97
N ASP A 186 -28.45 -18.66 14.50
CA ASP A 186 -27.54 -18.85 13.36
C ASP A 186 -26.20 -18.14 13.62
N ILE A 187 -25.50 -18.57 14.67
CA ILE A 187 -24.32 -17.88 15.18
C ILE A 187 -23.09 -18.43 14.46
N ASN A 188 -22.46 -17.57 13.66
CA ASN A 188 -21.25 -17.93 12.94
C ASN A 188 -20.03 -18.03 13.86
N ASP A 189 -19.05 -18.82 13.45
CA ASP A 189 -17.73 -18.83 14.07
C ASP A 189 -17.05 -17.46 13.94
N PHE A 190 -16.33 -17.07 14.97
CA PHE A 190 -15.58 -15.82 14.97
C PHE A 190 -14.40 -15.87 13.99
N GLY A 191 -14.50 -15.14 12.88
CA GLY A 191 -13.43 -14.95 11.91
C GLY A 191 -13.29 -13.48 11.51
N PHE A 192 -12.05 -12.96 11.50
CA PHE A 192 -11.81 -11.59 11.04
C PHE A 192 -12.31 -11.37 9.61
N GLN A 193 -12.09 -12.36 8.74
CA GLN A 193 -12.60 -12.35 7.36
C GLN A 193 -14.13 -12.23 7.33
N ASP A 194 -14.84 -13.09 8.05
CA ASP A 194 -16.32 -13.10 8.02
C ASP A 194 -16.90 -11.80 8.58
N ILE A 195 -16.30 -11.25 9.64
CA ILE A 195 -16.69 -9.96 10.22
C ILE A 195 -16.43 -8.81 9.25
N ALA A 196 -15.28 -8.82 8.57
CA ALA A 196 -14.94 -7.80 7.60
C ALA A 196 -15.90 -7.87 6.38
N GLU A 197 -16.15 -9.06 5.85
CA GLU A 197 -17.06 -9.31 4.71
C GLU A 197 -18.51 -8.93 5.01
N LYS A 198 -19.01 -9.23 6.21
CA LYS A 198 -20.42 -8.99 6.57
C LYS A 198 -20.66 -7.61 7.19
N GLY A 199 -19.69 -7.05 7.91
CA GLY A 199 -19.87 -5.83 8.70
C GLY A 199 -19.17 -4.58 8.17
N VAL A 200 -18.04 -4.74 7.46
CA VAL A 200 -17.21 -3.61 7.03
C VAL A 200 -17.30 -3.37 5.53
N PHE A 201 -17.05 -4.39 4.71
CA PHE A 201 -17.01 -4.25 3.24
C PHE A 201 -18.31 -3.74 2.62
N PRO A 202 -19.51 -4.10 3.12
CA PRO A 202 -20.75 -3.55 2.58
C PRO A 202 -20.87 -2.03 2.75
N LEU A 203 -20.10 -1.44 3.66
CA LEU A 203 -20.06 0.00 3.94
C LEU A 203 -18.88 0.71 3.28
N LEU A 204 -17.95 -0.03 2.66
CA LEU A 204 -16.80 0.55 1.97
C LEU A 204 -17.15 0.86 0.52
N PRO A 205 -16.82 2.06 0.02
CA PRO A 205 -16.97 2.38 -1.39
C PRO A 205 -15.92 1.61 -2.20
N GLY A 206 -16.33 0.97 -3.30
CA GLY A 206 -15.44 0.12 -4.07
C GLY A 206 -16.03 -0.38 -5.39
N PRO A 207 -15.25 -1.14 -6.18
CA PRO A 207 -15.70 -1.66 -7.48
C PRO A 207 -16.93 -2.57 -7.37
N SER A 208 -17.04 -3.29 -6.26
CA SER A 208 -18.10 -4.27 -5.98
C SER A 208 -19.34 -3.65 -5.35
N SER A 209 -19.17 -2.62 -4.51
CA SER A 209 -20.21 -1.99 -3.68
C SER A 209 -20.73 -0.67 -4.24
N GLY A 210 -19.97 0.00 -5.12
CA GLY A 210 -20.31 1.31 -5.68
C GLY A 210 -20.04 2.46 -4.70
N ASP A 211 -20.86 3.51 -4.78
CA ASP A 211 -20.77 4.68 -3.90
C ASP A 211 -21.68 4.46 -2.68
N VAL A 212 -21.10 3.87 -1.62
CA VAL A 212 -21.80 3.58 -0.36
C VAL A 212 -21.46 4.64 0.69
N ASP A 213 -22.41 4.92 1.58
CA ASP A 213 -22.19 5.79 2.74
C ASP A 213 -21.29 5.10 3.78
N ASP A 214 -20.04 5.57 3.87
CA ASP A 214 -19.03 5.10 4.82
C ASP A 214 -19.11 5.79 6.20
N SER A 215 -20.09 6.69 6.42
CA SER A 215 -20.25 7.41 7.69
C SER A 215 -20.30 6.50 8.93
N PRO A 216 -20.92 5.31 8.92
CA PRO A 216 -20.91 4.40 10.06
C PRO A 216 -19.52 3.86 10.43
N LEU A 217 -18.56 3.90 9.50
CA LEU A 217 -17.17 3.48 9.73
C LEU A 217 -16.29 4.63 10.27
N ARG A 218 -16.79 5.87 10.27
CA ARG A 218 -16.06 7.06 10.74
C ARG A 218 -16.18 7.24 12.26
N ASP A 219 -15.90 6.16 12.98
CA ASP A 219 -15.93 6.10 14.43
C ASP A 219 -14.59 5.53 14.94
N PRO A 220 -13.88 6.24 15.85
CA PRO A 220 -12.67 5.71 16.48
C PRO A 220 -12.84 4.33 17.13
N GLU A 221 -14.01 4.02 17.70
CA GLU A 221 -14.27 2.73 18.34
C GLU A 221 -14.36 1.60 17.29
N VAL A 222 -14.99 1.86 16.14
CA VAL A 222 -15.01 0.94 14.99
C VAL A 222 -13.62 0.73 14.43
N LEU A 223 -12.83 1.79 14.30
CA LEU A 223 -11.46 1.69 13.80
C LEU A 223 -10.57 0.89 14.77
N GLU A 224 -10.70 1.11 16.07
CA GLU A 224 -10.01 0.33 17.09
C GLU A 224 -10.43 -1.15 17.06
N PHE A 225 -11.73 -1.42 16.89
CA PHE A 225 -12.24 -2.77 16.69
C PHE A 225 -11.54 -3.46 15.51
N VAL A 226 -11.57 -2.84 14.33
CA VAL A 226 -10.95 -3.41 13.11
C VAL A 226 -9.44 -3.58 13.29
N GLN A 227 -8.76 -2.61 13.91
CA GLN A 227 -7.32 -2.68 14.17
C GLN A 227 -6.95 -3.85 15.10
N ARG A 228 -7.70 -4.03 16.19
CA ARG A 228 -7.48 -5.12 17.14
C ARG A 228 -7.67 -6.46 16.46
N LEU A 229 -8.72 -6.62 15.65
CA LEU A 229 -8.95 -7.87 14.93
C LEU A 229 -7.86 -8.17 13.91
N ALA A 230 -7.49 -7.18 13.10
CA ALA A 230 -6.49 -7.33 12.07
C ALA A 230 -5.09 -7.65 12.62
N THR A 231 -4.78 -7.20 13.85
CA THR A 231 -3.49 -7.47 14.52
C THR A 231 -3.54 -8.64 15.49
N SER A 232 -4.72 -9.11 15.87
CA SER A 232 -4.90 -10.33 16.65
C SER A 232 -4.64 -11.57 15.79
N SER A 233 -3.94 -12.55 16.36
CA SER A 233 -3.67 -13.82 15.70
C SER A 233 -4.65 -14.87 16.22
N THR A 234 -5.65 -15.24 15.43
CA THR A 234 -6.52 -16.40 15.72
C THR A 234 -5.88 -17.73 15.28
N THR A 235 -4.97 -17.70 14.30
CA THR A 235 -4.38 -18.90 13.65
C THR A 235 -2.86 -19.04 13.78
N GLY A 236 -2.22 -18.20 14.59
CA GLY A 236 -0.76 -18.15 14.79
C GLY A 236 -0.03 -17.08 13.96
N LYS A 237 -0.73 -16.38 13.06
CA LYS A 237 -0.24 -15.19 12.36
C LYS A 237 -1.35 -14.13 12.28
N PRO A 238 -1.04 -12.84 12.51
CA PRO A 238 -2.01 -11.77 12.33
C PRO A 238 -2.38 -11.64 10.83
N PRO A 239 -3.66 -11.36 10.51
CA PRO A 239 -4.08 -11.02 9.15
C PRO A 239 -3.32 -9.83 8.58
N ALA A 240 -3.09 -8.81 9.40
CA ALA A 240 -2.33 -7.62 9.01
C ALA A 240 -0.82 -7.88 9.03
N SER A 241 -0.17 -7.57 7.90
CA SER A 241 1.28 -7.54 7.79
C SER A 241 1.73 -6.23 7.17
N PRO A 242 2.50 -5.38 7.88
CA PRO A 242 3.04 -4.13 7.32
C PRO A 242 4.04 -4.36 6.17
N LYS A 243 4.48 -5.61 5.97
CA LYS A 243 5.35 -5.99 4.85
C LYS A 243 4.57 -6.31 3.58
N GLU A 244 3.26 -6.51 3.69
CA GLU A 244 2.37 -6.83 2.57
C GLU A 244 1.22 -5.82 2.58
N PRO A 245 1.48 -4.53 2.30
CA PRO A 245 0.45 -3.50 2.30
C PRO A 245 -0.58 -3.74 1.19
N LEU A 246 -1.86 -3.65 1.56
CA LEU A 246 -2.99 -3.97 0.70
C LEU A 246 -2.99 -3.24 -0.66
N PRO A 247 -2.63 -1.94 -0.78
CA PRO A 247 -2.69 -1.24 -2.06
C PRO A 247 -1.88 -1.90 -3.19
N TYR A 248 -0.81 -2.63 -2.88
CA TYR A 248 0.07 -3.28 -3.88
C TYR A 248 -0.17 -4.77 -4.02
N THR A 249 -0.75 -5.41 -3.00
CA THR A 249 -1.08 -6.83 -3.01
C THR A 249 -2.53 -7.02 -3.42
N TYR A 250 -2.85 -6.78 -4.69
CA TYR A 250 -4.10 -7.33 -5.20
C TYR A 250 -3.96 -8.85 -5.30
N ARG A 251 -4.60 -9.56 -4.38
CA ARG A 251 -4.82 -11.00 -4.49
C ARG A 251 -6.34 -11.15 -4.60
N SER A 252 -6.86 -11.72 -5.68
CA SER A 252 -8.29 -12.01 -5.81
C SER A 252 -8.86 -12.97 -4.73
N ASN A 253 -8.00 -13.52 -3.86
CA ASN A 253 -8.36 -14.27 -2.66
C ASN A 253 -7.93 -13.58 -1.36
N ASP A 254 -7.44 -12.34 -1.39
CA ASP A 254 -7.26 -11.56 -0.17
C ASP A 254 -8.58 -10.85 0.12
N PRO A 255 -9.41 -11.40 1.02
CA PRO A 255 -10.69 -10.78 1.37
C PRO A 255 -10.47 -9.36 1.87
N TYR A 256 -9.27 -9.02 2.34
CA TYR A 256 -8.99 -7.76 3.01
C TYR A 256 -8.69 -6.60 2.07
N TYR A 257 -8.55 -6.80 0.74
CA TYR A 257 -8.14 -5.72 -0.17
C TYR A 257 -9.02 -4.47 -0.05
N ASP A 258 -10.34 -4.64 0.10
CA ASP A 258 -11.28 -3.53 0.25
C ASP A 258 -10.98 -2.66 1.49
N LEU A 259 -10.32 -3.20 2.53
CA LEU A 259 -9.91 -2.42 3.71
C LEU A 259 -8.92 -1.29 3.39
N CYS A 260 -8.29 -1.28 2.21
CA CYS A 260 -7.53 -0.09 1.81
C CYS A 260 -8.40 1.16 1.64
N MET A 261 -9.71 0.97 1.43
CA MET A 261 -10.74 2.02 1.37
C MET A 261 -11.22 2.47 2.75
N LEU A 262 -10.78 1.81 3.84
CA LEU A 262 -11.22 2.11 5.20
C LEU A 262 -10.97 3.59 5.53
N PRO A 263 -11.98 4.35 5.99
CA PRO A 263 -11.76 5.73 6.39
C PRO A 263 -10.90 5.78 7.65
N VAL A 264 -9.86 6.62 7.64
CA VAL A 264 -8.99 6.89 8.78
C VAL A 264 -8.99 8.38 9.10
N PRO A 265 -8.86 8.76 10.38
CA PRO A 265 -8.95 10.16 10.79
C PRO A 265 -7.69 10.91 10.35
N THR A 266 -7.87 12.14 9.89
CA THR A 266 -6.80 13.01 9.38
C THR A 266 -6.49 14.13 10.36
N ALA A 267 -5.27 14.66 10.31
CA ALA A 267 -4.78 15.67 11.25
C ALA A 267 -5.52 17.03 11.21
N ASP A 268 -6.33 17.27 10.17
CA ASP A 268 -7.23 18.41 10.05
C ASP A 268 -8.61 18.19 10.72
N GLY A 269 -8.81 17.03 11.34
CA GLY A 269 -10.08 16.62 11.97
C GLY A 269 -11.08 15.98 11.00
N GLY A 270 -10.68 15.75 9.74
CA GLY A 270 -11.46 15.03 8.75
C GLY A 270 -11.27 13.51 8.80
N TRP A 271 -11.80 12.85 7.78
CA TRP A 271 -11.60 11.43 7.49
C TRP A 271 -11.28 11.27 6.01
N ALA A 272 -10.34 10.41 5.69
CA ALA A 272 -9.96 10.07 4.32
C ALA A 272 -9.67 8.58 4.20
N ARG A 273 -9.73 8.05 2.97
CA ARG A 273 -9.50 6.62 2.73
C ARG A 273 -8.05 6.27 3.01
N ALA A 274 -7.79 5.14 3.67
CA ALA A 274 -6.45 4.79 4.14
C ALA A 274 -5.39 4.84 3.04
N TYR A 275 -5.69 4.33 1.84
CA TYR A 275 -4.76 4.37 0.71
C TYR A 275 -4.41 5.79 0.23
N GLU A 276 -5.18 6.83 0.59
CA GLU A 276 -4.93 8.24 0.21
C GLU A 276 -4.06 8.96 1.24
N VAL A 277 -3.96 8.43 2.46
CA VAL A 277 -3.36 9.11 3.61
C VAL A 277 -1.86 8.83 3.73
N TYR A 278 -1.12 9.82 4.20
CA TYR A 278 0.29 9.72 4.53
C TYR A 278 0.53 9.76 6.05
N PHE A 279 1.59 9.09 6.50
CA PHE A 279 2.05 9.24 7.88
C PHE A 279 2.68 10.62 8.11
N GLY A 280 2.18 11.32 9.13
CA GLY A 280 2.76 12.59 9.58
C GLY A 280 4.04 12.42 10.39
N ALA A 281 4.76 13.52 10.59
CA ALA A 281 6.01 13.53 11.35
C ALA A 281 5.90 12.91 12.76
N SER A 282 4.72 12.99 13.39
CA SER A 282 4.45 12.41 14.72
C SER A 282 4.49 10.88 14.75
N TRP A 283 4.26 10.22 13.62
CA TRP A 283 4.34 8.77 13.44
C TRP A 283 5.72 8.30 12.99
N GLN A 284 6.61 9.24 12.64
CA GLN A 284 7.94 8.96 12.07
C GLN A 284 9.06 9.51 12.96
N ARG A 285 8.89 9.45 14.28
CA ARG A 285 9.81 10.05 15.27
C ARG A 285 11.26 9.56 15.10
N ASN A 286 11.43 8.29 14.72
CA ASN A 286 12.74 7.64 14.52
C ASN A 286 13.35 7.86 13.13
N LYS A 287 12.67 8.58 12.23
CA LYS A 287 13.15 8.83 10.87
C LYS A 287 13.83 10.19 10.77
N PRO A 288 14.93 10.29 9.99
CA PRO A 288 15.57 11.56 9.72
C PRO A 288 14.60 12.49 9.00
N ILE A 289 14.83 13.80 9.10
CA ILE A 289 13.99 14.84 8.49
C ILE A 289 13.80 14.58 6.98
N ALA A 290 14.86 14.25 6.26
CA ALA A 290 14.79 13.92 4.83
C ALA A 290 13.96 12.66 4.53
N GLY A 291 13.81 11.76 5.50
CA GLY A 291 12.93 10.60 5.38
C GLY A 291 11.44 10.94 5.57
N ARG A 292 11.07 12.13 6.02
CA ARG A 292 9.66 12.44 6.30
C ARG A 292 8.96 12.92 5.04
N VAL A 293 8.00 12.12 4.55
CA VAL A 293 7.27 12.39 3.31
C VAL A 293 6.47 13.69 3.36
N GLU A 294 5.90 14.02 4.52
CA GLU A 294 5.12 15.24 4.73
C GLU A 294 5.89 16.50 4.33
N GLN A 295 7.15 16.63 4.77
CA GLN A 295 7.99 17.79 4.44
C GLN A 295 8.36 17.82 2.96
N LEU A 296 8.65 16.65 2.37
CA LEU A 296 8.96 16.55 0.95
C LEU A 296 7.77 17.05 0.11
N LEU A 297 6.57 16.55 0.40
CA LEU A 297 5.34 16.93 -0.31
C LEU A 297 4.97 18.39 -0.10
N GLN A 298 5.09 18.92 1.13
CA GLN A 298 4.88 20.34 1.40
C GLN A 298 5.86 21.23 0.63
N THR A 299 7.13 20.82 0.50
CA THR A 299 8.15 21.56 -0.28
C THR A 299 7.83 21.53 -1.77
N ALA A 300 7.21 20.46 -2.26
CA ALA A 300 6.69 20.35 -3.62
C ALA A 300 5.36 21.11 -3.85
N GLY A 301 4.81 21.76 -2.82
CA GLY A 301 3.52 22.46 -2.90
C GLY A 301 2.30 21.54 -2.85
N VAL A 302 2.46 20.30 -2.39
CA VAL A 302 1.40 19.30 -2.23
C VAL A 302 0.97 19.25 -0.76
N SER A 303 -0.34 19.26 -0.52
CA SER A 303 -0.92 19.13 0.83
C SER A 303 -1.83 17.90 0.87
N PRO A 304 -1.26 16.68 0.98
CA PRO A 304 -2.06 15.47 1.01
C PRO A 304 -2.74 15.30 2.39
N PRO A 305 -3.76 14.44 2.49
CA PRO A 305 -4.28 13.99 3.78
C PRO A 305 -3.16 13.35 4.62
N VAL A 306 -3.00 13.81 5.86
CA VAL A 306 -2.02 13.28 6.82
C VAL A 306 -2.77 12.63 7.97
N LEU A 307 -2.34 11.43 8.38
CA LEU A 307 -2.94 10.66 9.47
C LEU A 307 -2.95 11.47 10.78
N ALA A 308 -4.07 11.43 11.50
CA ALA A 308 -4.21 12.01 12.83
C ALA A 308 -3.03 11.60 13.75
N PRO A 309 -2.50 12.50 14.59
CA PRO A 309 -1.34 12.20 15.44
C PRO A 309 -1.66 11.12 16.48
N PRO A 310 -0.65 10.34 16.95
CA PRO A 310 -0.85 9.23 17.90
C PRO A 310 -1.63 9.60 19.18
N ARG A 311 -1.51 10.84 19.65
CA ARG A 311 -2.23 11.38 20.81
C ARG A 311 -3.76 11.29 20.69
N GLU A 312 -4.29 11.37 19.47
CA GLU A 312 -5.74 11.31 19.21
C GLU A 312 -6.30 9.90 19.38
N PHE A 313 -5.41 8.90 19.37
CA PHE A 313 -5.69 7.51 19.68
C PHE A 313 -5.26 7.13 21.11
N GLY A 314 -4.85 8.10 21.94
CA GLY A 314 -4.35 7.83 23.30
C GLY A 314 -2.99 7.13 23.37
N LEU A 315 -2.15 7.21 22.32
CA LEU A 315 -0.93 6.40 22.17
C LEU A 315 0.38 7.09 22.60
N ASP A 316 0.33 8.21 23.33
CA ASP A 316 1.52 9.07 23.51
C ASP A 316 2.74 8.38 24.16
N ASP A 317 2.54 7.28 24.90
CA ASP A 317 3.58 6.38 25.41
C ASP A 317 3.09 4.90 25.48
N SER A 318 2.23 4.47 24.54
CA SER A 318 1.63 3.12 24.55
C SER A 318 2.49 2.08 23.81
N ASP A 319 2.56 0.86 24.35
CA ASP A 319 3.11 -0.31 23.66
C ASP A 319 2.33 -0.66 22.37
N ASP A 320 1.08 -0.19 22.25
CA ASP A 320 0.23 -0.40 21.07
C ASP A 320 0.57 0.55 19.90
N TRP A 321 1.44 1.54 20.10
CA TRP A 321 1.86 2.48 19.05
C TRP A 321 2.35 1.74 17.80
N SER A 322 3.15 0.69 17.99
CA SER A 322 3.69 -0.11 16.89
C SER A 322 2.57 -0.86 16.17
N LYS A 323 1.61 -1.46 16.90
CA LYS A 323 0.50 -2.21 16.30
C LYS A 323 -0.40 -1.33 15.45
N TRP A 324 -0.71 -0.13 15.94
CA TRP A 324 -1.48 0.86 15.19
C TRP A 324 -0.75 1.30 13.94
N ARG A 325 0.54 1.61 14.05
CA ARG A 325 1.36 1.96 12.89
C ARG A 325 1.41 0.82 11.86
N GLU A 326 1.58 -0.42 12.30
CA GLU A 326 1.61 -1.59 11.41
C GLU A 326 0.26 -1.81 10.72
N PHE A 327 -0.84 -1.64 11.44
CA PHE A 327 -2.19 -1.69 10.89
C PHE A 327 -2.40 -0.61 9.82
N PHE A 328 -2.10 0.66 10.14
CA PHE A 328 -2.22 1.76 9.18
C PHE A 328 -1.34 1.54 7.94
N GLN A 329 -0.12 1.03 8.13
CA GLN A 329 0.75 0.69 7.00
C GLN A 329 0.16 -0.44 6.15
N TRP A 330 -0.44 -1.45 6.78
CA TRP A 330 -1.09 -2.57 6.11
C TRP A 330 -2.30 -2.11 5.28
N VAL A 331 -3.19 -1.27 5.84
CA VAL A 331 -4.34 -0.71 5.09
C VAL A 331 -3.95 0.33 4.05
N GLY A 332 -2.68 0.73 3.96
CA GLY A 332 -2.17 1.55 2.86
C GLY A 332 -1.79 2.99 3.19
N VAL A 333 -1.81 3.37 4.47
CA VAL A 333 -1.24 4.67 4.88
C VAL A 333 0.26 4.66 4.57
N CYS A 334 0.70 5.62 3.77
CA CYS A 334 2.04 5.58 3.17
C CYS A 334 3.07 6.41 3.96
N GLU A 335 4.28 5.90 4.11
CA GLU A 335 5.36 6.56 4.85
C GLU A 335 6.33 7.36 3.98
N HIS A 336 6.32 7.07 2.70
CA HIS A 336 7.24 7.57 1.70
C HIS A 336 6.46 8.02 0.47
N ILE A 337 7.14 8.62 -0.52
CA ILE A 337 6.50 8.91 -1.82
C ILE A 337 5.73 7.68 -2.32
N ARG A 338 4.44 7.83 -2.60
CA ARG A 338 3.61 6.69 -2.96
C ARG A 338 3.90 6.28 -4.40
N ILE A 339 4.22 5.00 -4.55
CA ILE A 339 4.26 4.33 -5.84
C ILE A 339 2.83 3.86 -6.10
N THR A 340 2.16 4.30 -7.15
CA THR A 340 0.75 3.96 -7.33
C THR A 340 0.62 2.52 -7.82
N PRO A 341 -0.37 1.73 -7.34
CA PRO A 341 -0.64 0.42 -7.94
C PRO A 341 -1.08 0.57 -9.40
N PHE A 342 -0.87 -0.49 -10.19
CA PHE A 342 -1.16 -0.46 -11.63
C PHE A 342 -2.64 -0.13 -11.91
N PHE A 343 -3.53 -0.82 -11.21
CA PHE A 343 -4.94 -0.46 -11.11
C PHE A 343 -5.20 0.24 -9.78
N HIS A 344 -5.95 1.33 -9.83
CA HIS A 344 -6.31 2.06 -8.63
C HIS A 344 -7.26 1.23 -7.75
N PRO A 345 -7.21 1.31 -6.41
CA PRO A 345 -8.08 0.50 -5.54
C PRO A 345 -9.58 0.67 -5.77
N THR A 346 -10.00 1.83 -6.29
CA THR A 346 -11.40 2.14 -6.60
C THR A 346 -11.88 1.57 -7.94
N GLN A 347 -11.03 0.89 -8.71
CA GLN A 347 -11.35 0.43 -10.06
C GLN A 347 -11.49 -1.09 -10.11
N SER A 348 -12.29 -1.58 -11.06
CA SER A 348 -12.36 -3.01 -11.33
C SER A 348 -11.10 -3.47 -12.07
N HIS A 349 -10.46 -4.53 -11.57
CA HIS A 349 -9.23 -5.06 -12.15
C HIS A 349 -9.54 -6.15 -13.17
N ARG A 350 -8.88 -6.12 -14.33
CA ARG A 350 -8.99 -7.17 -15.35
C ARG A 350 -7.63 -7.44 -16.00
N TYR A 351 -6.81 -8.28 -15.35
CA TYR A 351 -5.52 -8.70 -15.90
C TYR A 351 -5.64 -9.44 -17.24
N SER A 352 -6.78 -10.07 -17.53
CA SER A 352 -7.01 -10.63 -18.87
C SER A 352 -7.04 -9.56 -19.97
N ALA A 353 -7.34 -8.31 -19.63
CA ALA A 353 -7.32 -7.19 -20.57
C ALA A 353 -5.91 -6.64 -20.82
N THR A 354 -4.88 -7.15 -20.13
CA THR A 354 -3.48 -6.73 -20.27
C THR A 354 -2.65 -7.75 -21.05
N GLU A 355 -3.31 -8.71 -21.71
CA GLU A 355 -2.68 -9.70 -22.58
C GLU A 355 -1.87 -9.00 -23.67
N HIS A 356 -0.72 -9.53 -24.04
CA HIS A 356 0.17 -8.94 -25.05
C HIS A 356 0.65 -7.53 -24.68
N ILE A 357 0.80 -7.25 -23.39
CA ILE A 357 1.28 -5.96 -22.87
C ILE A 357 0.33 -4.80 -23.25
N ASP A 358 -0.97 -5.08 -23.33
CA ASP A 358 -1.98 -4.03 -23.46
C ASP A 358 -2.06 -3.21 -22.15
N PRO A 359 -2.06 -1.87 -22.22
CA PRO A 359 -2.22 -0.98 -21.06
C PRO A 359 -3.43 -1.30 -20.19
N GLY A 360 -4.51 -1.83 -20.76
CA GLY A 360 -5.77 -2.08 -20.07
C GLY A 360 -6.50 -0.78 -19.70
N SER A 361 -7.83 -0.77 -19.86
CA SER A 361 -8.63 0.42 -19.56
C SER A 361 -8.58 0.81 -18.08
N ASN A 362 -8.59 2.12 -17.82
CA ASN A 362 -8.53 2.77 -16.53
C ASN A 362 -7.23 2.56 -15.72
N SER A 363 -6.25 1.82 -16.23
CA SER A 363 -4.98 1.59 -15.52
C SER A 363 -4.14 2.87 -15.43
N THR A 364 -3.00 2.79 -14.72
CA THR A 364 -1.98 3.84 -14.70
C THR A 364 -1.40 4.13 -16.10
N LEU A 365 -1.45 3.16 -17.01
CA LEU A 365 -0.96 3.29 -18.38
C LEU A 365 -2.03 3.76 -19.37
N ASP A 366 -3.30 3.89 -18.94
CA ASP A 366 -4.36 4.45 -19.77
C ASP A 366 -4.32 5.99 -19.72
N PRO A 367 -3.99 6.69 -20.82
CA PRO A 367 -3.89 8.15 -20.84
C PRO A 367 -5.19 8.88 -20.46
N GLU A 368 -6.35 8.23 -20.64
CA GLU A 368 -7.66 8.78 -20.28
C GLU A 368 -8.00 8.56 -18.79
N SER A 369 -7.21 7.74 -18.09
CA SER A 369 -7.37 7.52 -16.67
C SER A 369 -6.92 8.74 -15.88
N GLN A 370 -7.76 9.18 -14.93
CA GLN A 370 -7.39 10.26 -13.99
C GLN A 370 -6.20 9.92 -13.08
N PHE A 371 -5.81 8.64 -13.04
CA PHE A 371 -4.68 8.14 -12.24
C PHE A 371 -3.41 7.94 -13.07
N SER A 372 -3.47 8.22 -14.38
CA SER A 372 -2.27 8.18 -15.22
C SER A 372 -1.31 9.31 -14.84
N PRO A 373 0.02 9.08 -14.87
CA PRO A 373 0.99 10.11 -14.52
C PRO A 373 0.87 11.33 -15.44
N SER A 374 0.67 12.50 -14.85
CA SER A 374 0.36 13.74 -15.56
C SER A 374 1.52 14.28 -16.41
N THR A 375 2.75 13.83 -16.14
CA THR A 375 3.96 14.24 -16.88
C THR A 375 4.29 13.35 -18.07
N LEU A 376 3.58 12.23 -18.24
CA LEU A 376 3.89 11.26 -19.26
C LEU A 376 3.33 11.72 -20.61
N SER A 377 4.20 12.10 -21.55
CA SER A 377 3.77 12.40 -22.92
C SER A 377 3.35 11.12 -23.66
N GLU A 378 2.43 11.22 -24.63
CA GLU A 378 2.00 10.06 -25.45
C GLU A 378 3.21 9.34 -26.08
N GLY A 379 4.20 10.09 -26.57
CA GLY A 379 5.42 9.53 -27.16
C GLY A 379 6.33 8.84 -26.14
N ASP A 380 6.40 9.35 -24.91
CA ASP A 380 7.20 8.73 -23.84
C ASP A 380 6.58 7.43 -23.34
N LEU A 381 5.24 7.39 -23.27
CA LEU A 381 4.47 6.19 -22.95
C LEU A 381 4.64 5.13 -24.03
N ASP A 382 4.48 5.48 -25.31
CA ASP A 382 4.65 4.55 -26.43
C ASP A 382 6.08 3.96 -26.45
N THR A 383 7.08 4.80 -26.20
CA THR A 383 8.48 4.37 -26.05
C THR A 383 8.68 3.47 -24.83
N TYR A 384 7.88 3.62 -23.78
CA TYR A 384 7.92 2.73 -22.61
C TYR A 384 7.26 1.39 -22.91
N LEU A 385 6.05 1.40 -23.46
CA LEU A 385 5.31 0.20 -23.84
C LEU A 385 6.07 -0.65 -24.85
N THR A 386 6.66 -0.04 -25.88
CA THR A 386 7.49 -0.77 -26.86
C THR A 386 8.66 -1.50 -26.21
N LYS A 387 9.32 -0.87 -25.22
CA LYS A 387 10.43 -1.49 -24.49
C LYS A 387 9.96 -2.57 -23.54
N LEU A 388 8.83 -2.34 -22.87
CA LEU A 388 8.19 -3.32 -21.99
C LEU A 388 7.77 -4.55 -22.77
N GLU A 389 7.14 -4.35 -23.94
CA GLU A 389 6.73 -5.42 -24.85
C GLU A 389 7.92 -6.24 -25.30
N SER A 390 8.97 -5.59 -25.82
CA SER A 390 10.21 -6.28 -26.22
C SER A 390 10.80 -7.11 -25.07
N ALA A 391 10.96 -6.52 -23.89
CA ALA A 391 11.54 -7.21 -22.73
C ALA A 391 10.66 -8.37 -22.24
N ALA A 392 9.34 -8.21 -22.30
CA ALA A 392 8.39 -9.24 -21.92
C ALA A 392 8.43 -10.44 -22.87
N TYR A 393 8.51 -10.22 -24.19
CA TYR A 393 8.64 -11.32 -25.14
C TYR A 393 10.01 -11.99 -25.12
N ASP A 394 11.08 -11.26 -24.78
CA ASP A 394 12.40 -11.86 -24.57
C ASP A 394 12.42 -12.82 -23.36
N ALA A 395 11.53 -12.61 -22.38
CA ALA A 395 11.37 -13.47 -21.21
C ALA A 395 10.52 -14.73 -21.49
N VAL A 396 9.67 -14.72 -22.53
CA VAL A 396 8.80 -15.84 -22.88
C VAL A 396 9.61 -17.03 -23.41
N SER A 397 9.37 -18.21 -22.84
CA SER A 397 9.89 -19.49 -23.37
C SER A 397 9.21 -19.83 -24.70
N GLU A 398 9.99 -19.99 -25.78
CA GLU A 398 9.47 -20.37 -27.10
C GLU A 398 8.76 -21.75 -27.10
N ASP A 399 9.09 -22.62 -26.14
CA ASP A 399 8.63 -24.01 -26.10
C ASP A 399 7.24 -24.20 -25.48
N ASP A 400 6.74 -23.23 -24.70
CA ASP A 400 5.56 -23.41 -23.85
C ASP A 400 4.29 -22.70 -24.34
N GLY A 401 4.39 -21.90 -25.43
CA GLY A 401 3.26 -21.16 -25.99
C GLY A 401 2.66 -20.14 -25.03
N GLU A 402 3.50 -19.64 -24.12
CA GLU A 402 3.18 -18.62 -23.12
C GLU A 402 2.96 -17.25 -23.77
N ARG A 403 2.18 -16.42 -23.10
CA ARG A 403 1.91 -15.04 -23.48
C ARG A 403 2.16 -14.14 -22.27
N PRO A 404 2.74 -12.95 -22.50
CA PRO A 404 2.97 -12.02 -21.41
C PRO A 404 1.72 -11.20 -21.10
N TYR A 405 1.48 -10.95 -19.82
CA TYR A 405 0.44 -10.09 -19.27
C TYR A 405 1.07 -9.05 -18.36
N ILE A 406 0.63 -7.79 -18.41
CA ILE A 406 1.09 -6.79 -17.42
C ILE A 406 0.55 -7.17 -16.04
N TRP A 407 1.44 -7.54 -15.12
CA TRP A 407 1.07 -7.80 -13.73
C TRP A 407 1.19 -6.53 -12.89
N GLN A 408 2.32 -5.83 -12.99
CA GLN A 408 2.56 -4.64 -12.21
C GLN A 408 3.39 -3.61 -12.98
N VAL A 409 2.79 -2.45 -13.23
CA VAL A 409 3.48 -1.23 -13.64
C VAL A 409 2.95 -0.09 -12.78
N ASN A 410 3.85 0.61 -12.09
CA ASN A 410 3.49 1.57 -11.08
C ASN A 410 3.93 2.99 -11.46
N GLY A 411 3.04 3.95 -11.21
CA GLY A 411 3.31 5.37 -11.37
C GLY A 411 3.88 5.99 -10.09
N LEU A 412 4.23 7.27 -10.19
CA LEU A 412 4.56 8.11 -9.05
C LEU A 412 3.36 9.01 -8.71
N GLU A 413 2.87 8.98 -7.48
CA GLU A 413 1.81 9.90 -7.06
C GLU A 413 2.37 11.34 -7.02
N TYR A 414 1.58 12.30 -7.51
CA TYR A 414 1.98 13.71 -7.64
C TYR A 414 3.23 13.92 -8.49
N ASP A 415 3.45 13.08 -9.50
CA ASP A 415 4.60 13.13 -10.41
C ASP A 415 4.93 14.55 -10.89
N HIS A 416 3.95 15.31 -11.38
CA HIS A 416 4.19 16.66 -11.87
C HIS A 416 4.71 17.61 -10.79
N ALA A 417 4.09 17.62 -9.60
CA ALA A 417 4.52 18.50 -8.52
C ALA A 417 5.93 18.15 -8.02
N LEU A 418 6.23 16.86 -7.87
CA LEU A 418 7.54 16.38 -7.45
C LEU A 418 8.63 16.73 -8.46
N LEU A 419 8.38 16.50 -9.75
CA LEU A 419 9.37 16.74 -10.81
C LEU A 419 9.56 18.23 -11.09
N GLU A 420 8.51 19.06 -10.99
CA GLU A 420 8.62 20.51 -11.11
C GLU A 420 9.39 21.12 -9.93
N ALA A 421 9.16 20.64 -8.70
CA ALA A 421 9.93 21.04 -7.53
C ALA A 421 11.41 20.62 -7.64
N GLY A 422 11.69 19.55 -8.40
CA GLY A 422 13.04 19.09 -8.77
C GLY A 422 13.95 20.16 -9.37
N LYS A 423 13.40 21.24 -9.94
CA LYS A 423 14.17 22.37 -10.46
C LYS A 423 14.92 23.14 -9.35
N ASP A 424 14.50 23.01 -8.08
CA ASP A 424 15.21 23.56 -6.93
C ASP A 424 16.29 22.58 -6.43
N PRO A 425 17.57 22.99 -6.37
CA PRO A 425 18.65 22.15 -5.82
C PRO A 425 18.42 21.65 -4.39
N GLU A 426 17.75 22.42 -3.52
CA GLU A 426 17.50 21.97 -2.14
C GLU A 426 16.44 20.88 -2.09
N PHE A 427 15.42 20.96 -2.96
CA PHE A 427 14.44 19.89 -3.11
C PHE A 427 15.10 18.62 -3.65
N GLY A 428 15.97 18.72 -4.65
CA GLY A 428 16.69 17.56 -5.19
C GLY A 428 17.52 16.81 -4.14
N LYS A 429 18.17 17.52 -3.21
CA LYS A 429 18.85 16.91 -2.06
C LYS A 429 17.88 16.21 -1.12
N LEU A 430 16.73 16.86 -0.85
CA LEU A 430 15.70 16.31 0.02
C LEU A 430 15.12 15.02 -0.57
N LEU A 431 14.82 15.00 -1.87
CA LEU A 431 14.33 13.83 -2.61
C LEU A 431 15.35 12.69 -2.59
N MET A 432 16.64 12.96 -2.84
CA MET A 432 17.67 11.92 -2.75
C MET A 432 17.76 11.34 -1.33
N GLY A 433 17.74 12.19 -0.30
CA GLY A 433 17.73 11.75 1.10
C GLY A 433 16.49 10.92 1.46
N HIS A 434 15.34 11.26 0.87
CA HIS A 434 14.10 10.51 1.03
C HIS A 434 14.19 9.12 0.39
N LEU A 435 14.63 9.05 -0.88
CA LEU A 435 14.84 7.81 -1.60
C LEU A 435 15.85 6.91 -0.87
N TYR A 436 16.96 7.46 -0.38
CA TYR A 436 17.93 6.73 0.43
C TYR A 436 17.32 6.14 1.71
N THR A 437 16.51 6.93 2.43
CA THR A 437 15.90 6.48 3.69
C THR A 437 14.90 5.34 3.48
N TRP A 438 14.19 5.34 2.35
CA TRP A 438 13.10 4.40 2.06
C TRP A 438 13.42 3.38 0.97
N TRP A 439 14.67 3.34 0.49
CA TRP A 439 15.04 2.50 -0.66
C TRP A 439 14.64 1.05 -0.45
N GLY A 440 14.93 0.47 0.72
CA GLY A 440 14.59 -0.93 1.01
C GLY A 440 13.10 -1.27 1.00
N LYS A 441 12.20 -0.28 0.95
CA LYS A 441 10.75 -0.48 0.77
C LYS A 441 10.32 -0.19 -0.66
N ILE A 442 10.77 0.94 -1.20
CA ILE A 442 10.43 1.40 -2.55
C ILE A 442 11.03 0.46 -3.62
N SER A 443 12.20 -0.15 -3.34
CA SER A 443 12.89 -1.04 -4.26
C SER A 443 12.14 -2.34 -4.55
N GLU A 444 11.20 -2.74 -3.68
CA GLU A 444 10.32 -3.89 -3.92
C GLU A 444 9.45 -3.70 -5.19
N HIS A 445 9.33 -2.46 -5.68
CA HIS A 445 8.61 -2.11 -6.90
C HIS A 445 9.51 -1.43 -7.94
N ALA A 446 10.84 -1.63 -7.87
CA ALA A 446 11.80 -1.02 -8.80
C ALA A 446 11.66 -1.52 -10.24
N ASP A 447 11.18 -2.76 -10.41
CA ASP A 447 10.96 -3.39 -11.70
C ASP A 447 9.47 -3.45 -12.04
N ALA A 448 9.15 -3.26 -13.32
CA ALA A 448 7.88 -3.63 -13.91
C ALA A 448 7.85 -5.14 -14.07
N THR A 449 6.75 -5.76 -13.67
CA THR A 449 6.59 -7.20 -13.71
C THR A 449 5.50 -7.62 -14.69
N VAL A 450 5.78 -8.71 -15.39
CA VAL A 450 4.84 -9.36 -16.29
C VAL A 450 4.59 -10.77 -15.80
N ALA A 451 3.38 -11.26 -16.03
CA ALA A 451 3.06 -12.64 -15.82
C ALA A 451 3.15 -13.41 -17.14
N LEU A 452 3.85 -14.54 -17.13
CA LEU A 452 4.03 -15.41 -18.29
C LEU A 452 3.07 -16.60 -18.16
N TYR A 453 2.16 -16.74 -19.12
CA TYR A 453 1.09 -17.74 -18.97
C TYR A 453 0.61 -18.35 -20.28
N SER A 454 0.35 -19.67 -20.27
CA SER A 454 -0.15 -20.41 -21.44
C SER A 454 -1.64 -20.76 -21.35
N ASN A 455 -2.38 -20.52 -22.45
CA ASN A 455 -3.82 -20.73 -22.55
C ASN A 455 -4.33 -22.18 -22.31
N ASN A 456 -3.43 -23.18 -22.22
CA ASN A 456 -3.81 -24.56 -21.94
C ASN A 456 -4.37 -24.77 -20.52
N ARG A 457 -4.10 -23.84 -19.58
CA ARG A 457 -4.58 -23.89 -18.19
C ARG A 457 -5.82 -23.01 -17.92
N LEU A 458 -6.13 -22.04 -18.79
CA LEU A 458 -7.22 -21.04 -18.66
C LEU A 458 -8.65 -21.57 -18.87
N ARG A 459 -8.86 -22.84 -19.23
CA ARG A 459 -10.18 -23.33 -19.66
C ARG A 459 -11.29 -23.33 -18.58
N TYR A 460 -11.02 -22.98 -17.32
CA TYR A 460 -12.01 -23.14 -16.25
C TYR A 460 -12.16 -22.00 -15.22
N GLN A 461 -11.37 -20.91 -15.24
CA GLN A 461 -11.50 -19.86 -14.21
C GLN A 461 -11.29 -18.45 -14.77
N THR A 462 -12.34 -17.63 -14.75
CA THR A 462 -12.31 -16.19 -15.08
C THR A 462 -11.59 -15.34 -14.02
N THR A 463 -11.16 -15.96 -12.92
CA THR A 463 -10.52 -15.36 -11.74
C THR A 463 -9.11 -15.88 -11.48
N TYR A 464 -8.49 -16.59 -12.43
CA TYR A 464 -7.12 -17.11 -12.29
C TYR A 464 -6.13 -15.97 -12.00
N LEU A 465 -5.34 -16.12 -10.95
CA LEU A 465 -4.19 -15.27 -10.63
C LEU A 465 -2.91 -16.02 -10.95
N PHE A 466 -1.89 -15.27 -11.31
CA PHE A 466 -0.56 -15.79 -11.57
C PHE A 466 0.15 -16.14 -10.26
N ASP A 467 0.79 -17.31 -10.21
CA ASP A 467 1.65 -17.69 -9.09
C ASP A 467 2.94 -16.84 -9.09
N GLN A 468 3.64 -16.74 -7.95
CA GLN A 468 4.90 -15.97 -7.89
C GLN A 468 5.97 -16.49 -8.87
N ASP A 469 5.96 -17.80 -9.14
CA ASP A 469 6.88 -18.42 -10.12
C ASP A 469 6.49 -18.09 -11.57
N GLU A 470 5.29 -17.54 -11.81
CA GLU A 470 4.80 -17.10 -13.12
C GLU A 470 5.05 -15.59 -13.35
N ILE A 471 5.56 -14.87 -12.35
CA ILE A 471 5.78 -13.41 -12.40
C ILE A 471 7.27 -13.12 -12.54
N GLU A 472 7.63 -12.34 -13.56
CA GLU A 472 9.00 -11.97 -13.87
C GLU A 472 9.18 -10.46 -13.98
N GLY A 473 10.25 -9.93 -13.38
CA GLY A 473 10.67 -8.54 -13.55
C GLY A 473 11.47 -8.36 -14.83
N VAL A 474 11.01 -7.50 -15.74
CA VAL A 474 11.54 -7.42 -17.10
C VAL A 474 12.22 -6.09 -17.43
N LEU A 475 11.90 -5.02 -16.71
CA LEU A 475 12.28 -3.65 -17.05
C LEU A 475 12.19 -2.76 -15.80
N PRO A 476 12.98 -1.67 -15.67
CA PRO A 476 12.73 -0.65 -14.67
C PRO A 476 11.30 -0.09 -14.72
N ASN A 477 10.65 -0.02 -13.57
CA ASN A 477 9.26 0.41 -13.43
C ASN A 477 9.06 1.88 -13.86
N LEU A 478 7.83 2.27 -14.18
CA LEU A 478 7.49 3.57 -14.76
C LEU A 478 7.91 4.74 -13.85
N TRP A 479 7.60 4.68 -12.55
CA TRP A 479 8.04 5.70 -11.59
C TRP A 479 9.57 5.89 -11.58
N LEU A 480 10.32 4.79 -11.65
CA LEU A 480 11.79 4.82 -11.62
C LEU A 480 12.34 5.39 -12.93
N ARG A 481 11.73 5.03 -14.06
CA ARG A 481 12.06 5.63 -15.36
C ARG A 481 11.80 7.13 -15.37
N GLN A 482 10.69 7.59 -14.80
CA GLN A 482 10.38 9.03 -14.69
C GLN A 482 11.46 9.75 -13.87
N LEU A 483 11.83 9.19 -12.71
CA LEU A 483 12.91 9.76 -11.89
C LEU A 483 14.27 9.75 -12.58
N ARG A 484 14.62 8.70 -13.35
CA ARG A 484 15.90 8.63 -14.07
C ARG A 484 16.08 9.74 -15.11
N ARG A 485 14.97 10.15 -15.75
CA ARG A 485 14.97 11.08 -16.89
C ARG A 485 14.67 12.53 -16.52
N ALA A 486 14.02 12.76 -15.39
CA ALA A 486 13.68 14.11 -14.97
C ALA A 486 14.88 14.84 -14.33
N PRO A 487 15.11 16.12 -14.64
CA PRO A 487 16.25 16.88 -14.14
C PRO A 487 16.01 17.40 -12.72
N TRP A 488 16.16 16.53 -11.71
CA TRP A 488 15.99 16.89 -10.30
C TRP A 488 17.27 16.76 -9.47
N LEU A 489 18.30 16.05 -9.98
CA LEU A 489 19.47 15.70 -9.18
C LEU A 489 20.50 16.84 -9.20
N PRO A 490 20.85 17.44 -8.04
CA PRO A 490 21.78 18.56 -8.01
C PRO A 490 23.23 18.10 -8.25
N SER A 491 23.86 18.66 -9.28
CA SER A 491 25.25 18.40 -9.69
C SER A 491 26.08 19.69 -9.77
N THR A 492 27.37 19.56 -10.09
CA THR A 492 28.27 20.69 -10.37
C THR A 492 27.85 21.54 -11.58
N LEU A 493 27.04 20.99 -12.49
CA LEU A 493 26.54 21.69 -13.68
C LEU A 493 25.06 22.11 -13.55
N GLY A 494 24.51 22.09 -12.33
CA GLY A 494 23.09 22.36 -12.06
C GLY A 494 22.28 21.07 -11.89
N GLN A 495 20.97 21.16 -12.03
CA GLN A 495 20.05 20.03 -11.93
C GLN A 495 20.11 19.23 -13.22
N VAL A 496 20.40 17.94 -13.11
CA VAL A 496 20.47 17.02 -14.25
C VAL A 496 19.66 15.77 -13.98
N PRO A 497 19.27 15.03 -15.03
CA PRO A 497 18.72 13.69 -14.87
C PRO A 497 19.72 12.78 -14.14
N PRO A 498 19.28 11.90 -13.24
CA PRO A 498 20.16 10.92 -12.60
C PRO A 498 20.98 10.07 -13.58
N GLU A 499 20.43 9.73 -14.75
CA GLU A 499 21.16 8.97 -15.78
C GLU A 499 22.36 9.73 -16.37
N ASP A 500 22.30 11.07 -16.39
CA ASP A 500 23.37 11.95 -16.84
C ASP A 500 24.38 12.30 -15.73
N ALA A 501 24.09 11.93 -14.48
CA ALA A 501 24.89 12.29 -13.32
C ALA A 501 26.03 11.30 -13.04
N TRP A 502 27.12 11.85 -12.48
CA TRP A 502 28.33 11.11 -12.20
C TRP A 502 28.77 11.26 -10.73
N LEU A 503 29.03 10.14 -10.06
CA LEU A 503 29.70 10.13 -8.75
C LEU A 503 31.13 9.61 -8.91
N LEU A 504 32.00 10.49 -9.41
CA LEU A 504 33.37 10.14 -9.78
C LEU A 504 34.30 10.01 -8.58
N ASN A 505 35.33 9.17 -8.73
CA ASN A 505 36.48 9.19 -7.85
C ASN A 505 37.41 10.38 -8.17
N ASP A 506 38.33 10.71 -7.26
CA ASP A 506 39.20 11.89 -7.39
C ASP A 506 40.06 11.87 -8.66
N ARG A 507 40.46 10.68 -9.12
CA ARG A 507 41.24 10.50 -10.34
C ARG A 507 40.41 10.84 -11.58
N ASP A 508 39.20 10.30 -11.69
CA ASP A 508 38.32 10.54 -12.84
C ASP A 508 37.78 11.97 -12.82
N LEU A 509 37.50 12.52 -11.63
CA LEU A 509 37.14 13.92 -11.45
C LEU A 509 38.27 14.84 -11.96
N GLN A 510 39.53 14.51 -11.67
CA GLN A 510 40.67 15.27 -12.19
C GLN A 510 40.83 15.12 -13.71
N ARG A 511 40.61 13.93 -14.29
CA ARG A 511 40.66 13.71 -15.76
C ARG A 511 39.58 14.53 -16.50
N TYR A 512 38.41 14.67 -15.89
CA TYR A 512 37.24 15.36 -16.45
C TYR A 512 36.97 16.71 -15.79
N SER A 513 38.04 17.43 -15.45
CA SER A 513 38.00 18.83 -15.04
C SER A 513 39.09 19.62 -15.75
N VAL A 514 38.89 20.93 -15.89
CA VAL A 514 39.90 21.87 -16.37
C VAL A 514 40.30 22.76 -15.20
N ASP A 515 41.58 22.76 -14.83
CA ASP A 515 42.11 23.61 -13.76
C ASP A 515 42.51 24.98 -14.35
N ILE A 516 41.85 26.04 -13.93
CA ILE A 516 42.04 27.40 -14.42
C ILE A 516 42.36 28.32 -13.25
N GLY A 517 43.63 28.74 -13.18
CA GLY A 517 44.13 29.49 -12.02
C GLY A 517 43.97 28.65 -10.75
N ASP A 518 43.25 29.19 -9.76
CA ASP A 518 42.95 28.51 -8.49
C ASP A 518 41.59 27.79 -8.49
N SER A 519 40.86 27.78 -9.62
CA SER A 519 39.52 27.20 -9.73
C SER A 519 39.49 25.96 -10.61
N ARG A 520 38.84 24.90 -10.13
CA ARG A 520 38.58 23.68 -10.89
C ARG A 520 37.22 23.74 -11.54
N HIS A 521 37.16 23.49 -12.85
CA HIS A 521 35.92 23.51 -13.63
C HIS A 521 35.58 22.09 -14.10
N PRO A 522 34.60 21.41 -13.46
CA PRO A 522 34.14 20.09 -13.89
C PRO A 522 33.53 20.13 -15.30
N LEU A 523 33.81 19.11 -16.09
CA LEU A 523 33.30 18.96 -17.47
C LEU A 523 32.09 18.04 -17.57
N LEU A 524 31.88 17.19 -16.56
CA LEU A 524 30.73 16.30 -16.43
C LEU A 524 29.85 16.75 -15.25
N PRO A 525 28.53 16.47 -15.29
CA PRO A 525 27.62 16.71 -14.16
C PRO A 525 27.98 15.81 -12.97
N THR A 526 28.86 16.31 -12.10
CA THR A 526 29.39 15.52 -10.99
C THR A 526 28.68 15.80 -9.68
N LEU A 527 28.37 14.74 -8.94
CA LEU A 527 27.86 14.79 -7.58
C LEU A 527 29.01 15.04 -6.61
N ARG A 528 28.80 15.95 -5.66
CA ARG A 528 29.81 16.27 -4.64
C ARG A 528 29.97 15.10 -3.68
N ARG A 529 31.18 14.52 -3.60
CA ARG A 529 31.48 13.37 -2.73
C ARG A 529 31.29 13.69 -1.25
N GLU A 530 31.47 14.94 -0.86
CA GLU A 530 31.24 15.39 0.52
C GLU A 530 29.77 15.28 0.94
N VAL A 531 28.85 15.30 -0.04
CA VAL A 531 27.40 15.24 0.19
C VAL A 531 26.87 13.82 -0.04
N TYR A 532 27.35 13.15 -1.09
CA TYR A 532 26.81 11.86 -1.53
C TYR A 532 27.75 10.66 -1.30
N GLY A 533 28.90 10.87 -0.66
CA GLY A 533 29.89 9.82 -0.41
C GLY A 533 29.34 8.69 0.47
N GLU A 534 28.65 9.04 1.55
CA GLU A 534 28.00 8.05 2.43
C GLU A 534 26.95 7.22 1.69
N LEU A 535 26.20 7.85 0.78
CA LEU A 535 25.19 7.17 -0.03
C LEU A 535 25.82 6.14 -0.97
N ALA A 536 27.00 6.45 -1.52
CA ALA A 536 27.75 5.55 -2.38
C ALA A 536 28.24 4.28 -1.68
N GLU A 537 28.57 4.40 -0.40
CA GLU A 537 29.06 3.30 0.42
C GLU A 537 27.91 2.46 0.98
N ASN A 538 26.82 3.11 1.39
CA ASN A 538 25.74 2.47 2.12
C ASN A 538 24.55 2.01 1.25
N ALA A 539 24.37 2.57 0.05
CA ALA A 539 23.28 2.22 -0.85
C ALA A 539 23.72 2.22 -2.34
N PRO A 540 24.67 1.35 -2.73
CA PRO A 540 25.09 1.24 -4.12
C PRO A 540 23.94 0.85 -5.06
N ASP A 541 23.00 0.02 -4.58
CA ASP A 541 21.86 -0.45 -5.36
C ASP A 541 20.90 0.69 -5.76
N LEU A 542 20.75 1.71 -4.91
CA LEU A 542 19.98 2.92 -5.24
C LEU A 542 20.65 3.70 -6.38
N LEU A 543 21.98 3.85 -6.33
CA LEU A 543 22.72 4.53 -7.39
C LEU A 543 22.60 3.79 -8.72
N ASP A 544 22.73 2.46 -8.69
CA ASP A 544 22.58 1.61 -9.87
C ASP A 544 21.14 1.66 -10.40
N ALA A 545 20.15 1.63 -9.51
CA ALA A 545 18.74 1.79 -9.86
C ALA A 545 18.39 3.19 -10.36
N LEU A 546 19.13 4.25 -10.02
CA LEU A 546 18.99 5.57 -10.63
C LEU A 546 19.89 5.76 -11.87
N SER A 547 20.68 4.75 -12.23
CA SER A 547 21.65 4.81 -13.33
C SER A 547 22.74 5.89 -13.14
N ILE A 548 23.08 6.23 -11.90
CA ILE A 548 24.13 7.18 -11.57
C ILE A 548 25.49 6.50 -11.75
N ARG A 549 26.32 7.04 -12.65
CA ARG A 549 27.56 6.38 -13.08
C ARG A 549 28.73 6.77 -12.19
N ARG A 550 29.59 5.79 -11.87
CA ARG A 550 30.67 5.95 -10.89
C ARG A 550 32.09 5.99 -11.49
N ARG A 551 32.24 5.57 -12.74
CA ARG A 551 33.54 5.46 -13.41
C ARG A 551 33.42 5.74 -14.90
N VAL A 552 34.29 6.59 -15.42
CA VAL A 552 34.33 6.92 -16.85
C VAL A 552 35.21 5.91 -17.58
N GLU A 553 34.59 5.12 -18.45
CA GLU A 553 35.22 4.13 -19.32
C GLU A 553 34.40 4.03 -20.62
N THR A 554 34.95 3.39 -21.66
CA THR A 554 34.27 3.22 -22.95
C THR A 554 32.89 2.58 -22.91
N ARG A 555 32.62 1.76 -21.91
CA ARG A 555 31.32 1.09 -21.72
C ARG A 555 30.28 1.93 -20.96
N THR A 556 30.70 2.97 -20.24
CA THR A 556 29.83 3.78 -19.37
C THR A 556 29.63 5.19 -19.90
N LEU A 557 30.59 5.73 -20.64
CA LEU A 557 30.46 6.99 -21.36
C LEU A 557 29.40 6.83 -22.46
N THR A 558 28.54 7.84 -22.62
CA THR A 558 27.51 7.91 -23.66
C THR A 558 27.79 9.05 -24.63
N PRO A 559 27.13 9.06 -25.81
CA PRO A 559 27.18 10.21 -26.70
C PRO A 559 26.76 11.53 -26.04
N CYS A 560 25.78 11.50 -25.14
CA CYS A 560 25.31 12.67 -24.40
C CYS A 560 26.42 13.27 -23.50
N ASP A 561 27.19 12.42 -22.83
CA ASP A 561 28.31 12.87 -22.00
C ASP A 561 29.42 13.48 -22.84
N ALA A 562 29.77 12.84 -23.96
CA ALA A 562 30.81 13.34 -24.86
C ALA A 562 30.45 14.73 -25.41
N ARG A 563 29.18 14.91 -25.77
CA ARG A 563 28.62 16.21 -26.14
C ARG A 563 28.71 17.22 -24.99
N THR A 564 28.28 16.84 -23.79
CA THR A 564 28.31 17.70 -22.59
C THR A 564 29.72 18.18 -22.29
N VAL A 565 30.72 17.29 -22.32
CA VAL A 565 32.13 17.62 -22.10
C VAL A 565 32.60 18.65 -23.12
N ALA A 566 32.36 18.42 -24.42
CA ALA A 566 32.81 19.32 -25.46
C ALA A 566 32.12 20.69 -25.42
N GLU A 567 30.80 20.73 -25.16
CA GLU A 567 30.07 21.99 -24.98
C GLU A 567 30.53 22.76 -23.74
N ARG A 568 30.85 22.05 -22.65
CA ARG A 568 31.35 22.66 -21.42
C ARG A 568 32.75 23.22 -21.60
N ILE A 569 33.64 22.53 -22.31
CA ILE A 569 34.97 23.05 -22.65
C ILE A 569 34.86 24.38 -23.41
N ARG A 570 33.98 24.45 -24.43
CA ARG A 570 33.72 25.70 -25.15
C ARG A 570 33.22 26.80 -24.21
N SER A 571 32.26 26.47 -23.35
CA SER A 571 31.65 27.43 -22.44
C SER A 571 32.68 28.00 -21.48
N VAL A 572 33.49 27.14 -20.86
CA VAL A 572 34.59 27.53 -19.96
C VAL A 572 35.60 28.41 -20.71
N PHE A 573 36.01 28.05 -21.92
CA PHE A 573 36.90 28.89 -22.73
C PHE A 573 36.30 30.28 -23.03
N THR A 574 35.02 30.32 -23.42
CA THR A 574 34.31 31.57 -23.76
C THR A 574 34.11 32.48 -22.54
N GLU A 575 33.88 31.89 -21.36
CA GLU A 575 33.83 32.60 -20.07
C GLU A 575 35.19 33.27 -19.80
N MET A 576 36.29 32.55 -20.04
CA MET A 576 37.65 33.02 -19.77
C MET A 576 38.18 34.07 -20.76
N GLU A 577 37.90 33.93 -22.05
CA GLU A 577 38.33 34.89 -23.08
C GLU A 577 37.82 36.32 -22.77
N LYS A 578 36.71 36.42 -22.03
CA LYS A 578 36.17 37.70 -21.55
C LYS A 578 36.91 38.27 -20.35
N GLU A 579 37.63 37.45 -19.59
CA GLU A 579 38.28 37.85 -18.33
C GLU A 579 39.79 38.03 -18.47
N THR A 580 40.48 37.26 -19.33
CA THR A 580 41.95 37.29 -19.47
C THR A 580 42.40 36.88 -20.89
N ASP A 581 43.58 37.35 -21.34
CA ASP A 581 44.22 36.83 -22.55
C ASP A 581 44.54 35.33 -22.40
N PRO A 582 44.32 34.48 -23.43
CA PRO A 582 44.56 33.04 -23.34
C PRO A 582 46.04 32.71 -23.07
N SER A 583 46.34 32.19 -21.89
CA SER A 583 47.69 31.69 -21.55
C SER A 583 47.94 30.31 -22.17
N ALA A 584 49.20 29.99 -22.51
CA ALA A 584 49.61 28.68 -23.03
C ALA A 584 49.30 27.51 -22.06
N TYR A 585 49.11 27.80 -20.78
CA TYR A 585 48.73 26.82 -19.76
C TYR A 585 47.29 26.32 -19.95
N TYR A 586 46.36 27.19 -20.33
CA TYR A 586 44.95 26.80 -20.56
C TYR A 586 44.80 25.92 -21.79
N LEU A 587 45.62 26.16 -22.83
CA LEU A 587 45.69 25.30 -23.99
C LEU A 587 46.05 23.87 -23.59
N SER A 588 47.08 23.68 -22.74
CA SER A 588 47.45 22.33 -22.31
C SER A 588 46.36 21.61 -21.51
N GLU A 589 45.57 22.33 -20.71
CA GLU A 589 44.47 21.73 -19.94
C GLU A 589 43.31 21.31 -20.86
N ILE A 590 42.95 22.14 -21.85
CA ILE A 590 41.94 21.82 -22.86
C ILE A 590 42.38 20.63 -23.72
N GLU A 591 43.66 20.60 -24.12
CA GLU A 591 44.25 19.48 -24.85
C GLU A 591 44.18 18.17 -24.06
N ALA A 592 44.52 18.23 -22.77
CA ALA A 592 44.44 17.07 -21.87
C ALA A 592 43.01 16.56 -21.73
N ALA A 593 42.03 17.46 -21.55
CA ALA A 593 40.61 17.09 -21.44
C ALA A 593 40.09 16.36 -22.69
N TYR A 594 40.42 16.86 -23.89
CA TYR A 594 40.03 16.20 -25.13
C TYR A 594 40.80 14.90 -25.38
N SER A 595 42.07 14.82 -24.99
CA SER A 595 42.83 13.56 -25.05
C SER A 595 42.16 12.49 -24.19
N ASN A 596 41.82 12.82 -22.94
CA ASN A 596 41.09 11.93 -22.02
C ASN A 596 39.76 11.47 -22.60
N LEU A 597 38.97 12.39 -23.16
CA LEU A 597 37.70 12.05 -23.82
C LEU A 597 37.93 11.08 -24.99
N SER A 598 38.93 11.32 -25.84
CA SER A 598 39.20 10.46 -27.02
C SER A 598 39.59 9.03 -26.65
N GLU A 599 40.33 8.86 -25.54
CA GLU A 599 40.74 7.55 -25.03
C GLU A 599 39.53 6.73 -24.60
N ASP A 600 38.53 7.39 -24.01
CA ASP A 600 37.35 6.72 -23.46
C ASP A 600 36.25 6.50 -24.53
N LEU A 601 36.31 7.09 -25.73
CA LEU A 601 35.34 6.84 -26.81
C LEU A 601 35.46 5.42 -27.44
N PRO A 602 34.43 4.90 -28.16
CA PRO A 602 34.45 3.58 -28.80
C PRO A 602 35.45 3.40 -29.95
N PRO A 603 36.07 2.21 -30.14
CA PRO A 603 37.02 1.90 -31.23
C PRO A 603 36.55 2.38 -32.61
N LEU A 604 37.45 3.03 -33.35
CA LEU A 604 37.25 3.31 -34.77
C LEU A 604 37.67 2.06 -35.55
N ASP A 605 36.94 1.77 -36.62
CA ASP A 605 37.33 0.70 -37.53
C ASP A 605 38.50 1.10 -38.45
N ASN A 606 38.92 0.18 -39.32
CA ASN A 606 40.01 0.42 -40.28
C ASN A 606 39.67 1.50 -41.33
N GLN A 607 38.42 1.96 -41.39
CA GLN A 607 37.93 3.03 -42.26
C GLN A 607 37.73 4.35 -41.50
N GLY A 608 38.00 4.38 -40.19
CA GLY A 608 37.81 5.56 -39.34
C GLY A 608 36.35 5.77 -38.90
N GLN A 609 35.50 4.75 -38.94
CA GLN A 609 34.10 4.82 -38.54
C GLN A 609 33.86 4.22 -37.15
N ILE A 610 32.90 4.79 -36.41
CA ILE A 610 32.49 4.24 -35.12
C ILE A 610 31.64 2.99 -35.39
N GLN A 611 32.06 1.85 -34.83
CA GLN A 611 31.38 0.57 -35.09
C GLN A 611 30.08 0.36 -34.29
N SER A 612 29.86 1.18 -33.27
CA SER A 612 28.67 1.09 -32.43
C SER A 612 27.56 1.94 -33.04
N SER A 613 26.46 1.31 -33.46
CA SER A 613 25.27 1.99 -33.97
C SER A 613 24.72 3.03 -32.98
N GLY A 614 24.85 2.78 -31.68
CA GLY A 614 24.45 3.74 -30.62
C GLY A 614 25.30 5.01 -30.54
N TRP A 615 26.33 5.15 -31.36
CA TRP A 615 27.23 6.32 -31.43
C TRP A 615 27.22 6.99 -32.80
N GLU A 616 26.21 6.71 -33.64
CA GLU A 616 26.08 7.35 -34.94
C GLU A 616 25.98 8.88 -34.79
N PRO A 617 26.89 9.68 -35.37
CA PRO A 617 26.99 11.10 -35.07
C PRO A 617 25.75 11.92 -35.40
N THR A 618 25.05 11.55 -36.48
CA THR A 618 23.84 12.25 -36.94
C THR A 618 22.64 12.00 -36.03
N GLU A 619 22.50 10.78 -35.51
CA GLU A 619 21.39 10.41 -34.62
C GLU A 619 21.60 10.93 -33.20
N THR A 620 22.86 10.97 -32.77
CA THR A 620 23.25 11.42 -31.42
C THR A 620 23.53 12.92 -31.33
N GLY A 621 23.54 13.62 -32.47
CA GLY A 621 23.85 15.05 -32.57
C GLY A 621 25.32 15.40 -32.31
N LEU A 622 26.21 14.40 -32.27
CA LEU A 622 27.65 14.59 -32.09
C LEU A 622 28.31 15.34 -33.26
N ASP A 623 27.66 15.35 -34.41
CA ASP A 623 28.06 16.09 -35.62
C ASP A 623 27.97 17.61 -35.47
N SER A 624 27.09 18.09 -34.61
CA SER A 624 26.87 19.52 -34.32
C SER A 624 27.69 20.06 -33.14
N VAL A 625 28.41 19.19 -32.45
CA VAL A 625 29.15 19.54 -31.22
C VAL A 625 30.34 20.45 -31.53
N PRO A 626 30.59 21.50 -30.73
CA PRO A 626 31.69 22.41 -30.95
C PRO A 626 33.05 21.79 -30.63
N VAL A 627 34.01 22.00 -31.53
CA VAL A 627 35.36 21.45 -31.51
C VAL A 627 36.38 22.58 -31.59
N PRO A 628 37.34 22.69 -30.67
CA PRO A 628 38.41 23.69 -30.78
C PRO A 628 39.33 23.36 -31.95
N CYS A 629 39.52 24.36 -32.81
CA CYS A 629 40.46 24.34 -33.91
C CYS A 629 41.43 25.51 -33.77
N MET A 630 42.72 25.27 -34.02
CA MET A 630 43.70 26.35 -34.05
C MET A 630 43.59 27.13 -35.36
N ALA A 631 43.36 28.44 -35.26
CA ALA A 631 43.39 29.39 -36.37
C ALA A 631 44.54 30.39 -36.17
N GLY A 632 45.78 29.94 -36.45
CA GLY A 632 46.98 30.70 -36.07
C GLY A 632 47.33 30.49 -34.60
N ASP A 633 47.38 31.56 -33.82
CA ASP A 633 47.63 31.54 -32.36
C ASP A 633 46.33 31.61 -31.53
N GLU A 634 45.16 31.65 -32.18
CA GLU A 634 43.84 31.72 -31.54
C GLU A 634 43.08 30.39 -31.67
N ILE A 635 42.27 30.05 -30.66
CA ILE A 635 41.31 28.93 -30.74
C ILE A 635 40.00 29.45 -31.32
N GLN A 636 39.45 28.72 -32.29
CA GLN A 636 38.08 28.90 -32.77
C GLN A 636 37.31 27.59 -32.65
N PHE A 637 36.06 27.65 -32.21
CA PHE A 637 35.19 26.47 -32.13
C PHE A 637 34.36 26.33 -33.40
N HIS A 638 34.40 25.14 -34.00
CA HIS A 638 33.64 24.78 -35.20
C HIS A 638 32.82 23.52 -34.95
N GLU A 639 31.71 23.34 -35.66
CA GLU A 639 30.93 22.10 -35.58
C GLU A 639 31.78 20.90 -36.06
N ALA A 640 31.62 19.75 -35.41
CA ALA A 640 32.36 18.54 -35.76
C ALA A 640 32.16 18.10 -37.23
N SER A 641 31.02 18.44 -37.83
CA SER A 641 30.69 18.19 -39.23
C SER A 641 31.26 19.21 -40.23
N ALA A 642 31.73 20.38 -39.78
CA ALA A 642 32.20 21.45 -40.64
C ALA A 642 33.50 21.06 -41.38
N GLN A 643 33.49 21.17 -42.71
CA GLN A 643 34.54 20.63 -43.59
C GLN A 643 35.86 21.42 -43.49
N ARG A 644 36.90 20.72 -43.02
CA ARG A 644 38.35 21.06 -43.03
C ARG A 644 38.79 22.16 -42.06
N HIS A 645 39.47 21.75 -40.99
CA HIS A 645 40.35 22.62 -40.21
C HIS A 645 41.76 22.04 -40.10
N THR A 646 42.75 22.91 -40.21
CA THR A 646 44.17 22.55 -40.27
C THR A 646 44.75 22.63 -38.86
N LEU A 647 44.83 21.51 -38.14
CA LEU A 647 45.58 21.42 -36.89
C LEU A 647 47.06 21.31 -37.23
N ARG A 648 47.81 22.41 -37.09
CA ARG A 648 49.27 22.51 -37.31
C ARG A 648 49.79 21.75 -38.55
N GLY A 649 49.24 22.05 -39.73
CA GLY A 649 49.83 21.61 -41.00
C GLY A 649 49.58 20.15 -41.40
N VAL A 650 48.75 19.40 -40.67
CA VAL A 650 48.24 18.10 -41.13
C VAL A 650 46.79 18.26 -41.55
N THR A 651 46.53 18.17 -42.86
CA THR A 651 45.18 17.95 -43.38
C THR A 651 44.81 16.49 -43.17
N SER A 652 44.01 16.17 -42.13
CA SER A 652 43.28 14.91 -42.09
C SER A 652 41.96 15.06 -42.84
N LYS A 653 41.52 13.97 -43.49
CA LYS A 653 40.11 13.82 -43.88
C LYS A 653 39.36 13.40 -42.61
N HIS A 654 38.20 14.02 -42.34
CA HIS A 654 37.26 13.75 -41.24
C HIS A 654 37.11 12.25 -40.92
N TYR A 655 36.79 11.85 -39.67
CA TYR A 655 35.42 11.72 -39.11
C TYR A 655 35.41 11.55 -37.56
N GLY A 656 34.64 12.40 -36.85
CA GLY A 656 34.17 12.15 -35.47
C GLY A 656 35.08 12.57 -34.31
N LEU A 657 34.49 12.62 -33.09
CA LEU A 657 35.10 12.97 -31.79
C LEU A 657 36.41 12.23 -31.42
N ARG A 658 36.77 11.19 -32.19
CA ARG A 658 37.86 10.27 -31.89
C ARG A 658 39.07 10.37 -32.83
N ASP A 659 38.95 11.12 -33.93
CA ASP A 659 40.08 11.53 -34.78
C ASP A 659 40.91 12.67 -34.16
N TRP A 660 40.65 12.99 -32.90
CA TRP A 660 41.19 14.13 -32.17
C TRP A 660 42.53 13.75 -31.55
N ARG A 661 43.61 13.82 -32.35
CA ARG A 661 44.97 13.88 -31.82
C ARG A 661 45.34 15.34 -31.54
N PHE A 662 45.13 15.80 -30.31
CA PHE A 662 45.85 16.98 -29.82
C PHE A 662 47.30 16.64 -29.44
N LEU A 663 48.13 17.68 -29.38
CA LEU A 663 49.60 17.69 -29.52
C LEU A 663 50.38 16.82 -28.52
N SER A 664 50.70 15.59 -28.90
CA SER A 664 51.91 14.91 -28.43
C SER A 664 53.08 15.20 -29.38
N SER A 665 53.73 16.35 -29.20
CA SER A 665 55.17 16.55 -29.42
C SER A 665 55.56 18.02 -29.20
N ARG A 666 56.08 18.28 -28.01
CA ARG A 666 57.35 19.01 -27.92
C ARG A 666 58.47 18.00 -27.77
#